data_AF-A0A0D2YEE5-F1
#
_entry.id   AF-A0A0D2YEE5-F1
#
_cell.length_a   1.000
_cell.length_b   1.000
_cell.length_c   1.000
_cell.angle_alpha   90.00
_cell.angle_beta   90.00
_cell.angle_gamma   90.00
#
_symmetry.space_group_name_H-M   'P 1'
#
loop_
_entity.id
_entity.type
_entity.pdbx_description
1 polymer ?
#
loop_
_entity_poly.entity_id
_entity_poly.type
_entity_poly.pdbx_seq_one_letter_code
_entity_poly.pdbx_strand_id
1 'polypeptide(L)'
;MAPFRRICLLYASKLANQRLAFTLTTLAVCAAKGVHLHNHRASVTPKRMLLFFFSFFTQDILLLLLIRLLLSHWVPSAGKLRRTVNILAFSVMTYNTIICTVSVSFYLVSGSEIHWRNIGFMADPTAQAIILSGLTAFIGVFCVCACLSALLQVACYSLFGWGGDLVNWPITFICRRLGHRFGYDPLSQRDDLSWLDIESTSYQDKEFKGKFSSPSTSLLSSPRSSRGGSPVRRSKLGRFLRILPYPIVTLLLTALFILTFIRPKDPSLIFLSWTTGLLPFIDFASSPFLDNIPSVFGKGVQRSWDERTALVQPTRFSWLPMDIPALEGFKDWYLQEPHYSAKSDPMRISNLDEPLRDSLRGKLQELNIRHIVMFFLESTRNDVFPIKKNGLIWNRFADTFPHGLPQDIQEKLANLTPTANFITGDYSDGFEHANRPKRGGIHFTNAHTSGTYTLKSLTGTICGIAPLAADFNLDYSHHIYQPCLPHIFNALNKAEEKQAGIKKTSQKDKWKSYFFQAAKLDYDSHGALMSAMGFPDEGIIGQEYLRSANAKHGAVTLENINDFAFEEDPLEDYITDVFKNATTENNRVFLSHITSTSHHRFHLPKTEKYTPMANGGHLEMMSRYINTIGYEDRWIRKVLDILDKQGVTNETLVIFQGDHGVSLPENDIASPYYNPLKVEL
;
A
#
# COMPACT_ATOMS: atom_id res chain seq x y z
N MET A 1 -20.31 -25.08 -18.02
CA MET A 1 -18.94 -25.53 -17.63
C MET A 1 -18.09 -26.08 -18.79
N ALA A 2 -18.63 -26.83 -19.77
CA ALA A 2 -17.87 -27.34 -20.91
C ALA A 2 -17.20 -26.31 -21.87
N PRO A 3 -17.79 -25.13 -22.17
CA PRO A 3 -17.17 -24.16 -23.09
C PRO A 3 -15.98 -23.43 -22.46
N PHE A 4 -16.04 -23.12 -21.16
CA PHE A 4 -14.93 -22.50 -20.42
C PHE A 4 -13.70 -23.42 -20.36
N ARG A 5 -13.91 -24.72 -20.15
CA ARG A 5 -12.82 -25.71 -20.13
C ARG A 5 -12.14 -25.85 -21.50
N ARG A 6 -12.91 -25.80 -22.61
CA ARG A 6 -12.37 -25.79 -23.98
C ARG A 6 -11.59 -24.51 -24.31
N ILE A 7 -12.09 -23.35 -23.89
CA ILE A 7 -11.40 -22.07 -24.05
C ILE A 7 -10.09 -22.06 -23.24
N CYS A 8 -10.11 -22.51 -21.98
CA CYS A 8 -8.90 -22.64 -21.16
C CYS A 8 -7.89 -23.63 -21.76
N LEU A 9 -8.33 -24.75 -22.34
CA LEU A 9 -7.45 -25.71 -23.02
C LEU A 9 -6.86 -25.17 -24.34
N LEU A 10 -7.61 -24.34 -25.07
CA LEU A 10 -7.13 -23.65 -26.29
C LEU A 10 -6.15 -22.52 -25.95
N TYR A 11 -6.37 -21.77 -24.87
CA TYR A 11 -5.40 -20.79 -24.38
C TYR A 11 -4.16 -21.46 -23.78
N ALA A 12 -4.32 -22.58 -23.06
CA ALA A 12 -3.20 -23.37 -22.55
C ALA A 12 -2.36 -23.99 -23.68
N SER A 13 -2.97 -24.45 -24.78
CA SER A 13 -2.23 -24.96 -25.95
C SER A 13 -1.56 -23.85 -26.76
N LYS A 14 -2.14 -22.64 -26.82
CA LYS A 14 -1.51 -21.45 -27.42
C LYS A 14 -0.37 -20.90 -26.57
N LEU A 15 -0.51 -20.88 -25.23
CA LEU A 15 0.56 -20.52 -24.29
C LEU A 15 1.69 -21.56 -24.24
N ALA A 16 1.44 -22.80 -24.69
CA ALA A 16 2.49 -23.79 -24.91
C ALA A 16 3.41 -23.46 -26.09
N ASN A 17 3.07 -22.46 -26.92
CA ASN A 17 3.99 -21.93 -27.92
C ASN A 17 5.09 -21.11 -27.23
N GLN A 18 6.33 -21.62 -27.29
CA GLN A 18 7.52 -20.98 -26.72
C GLN A 18 7.71 -19.53 -27.16
N ARG A 19 7.34 -19.18 -28.40
CA ARG A 19 7.48 -17.80 -28.92
C ARG A 19 6.49 -16.86 -28.25
N LEU A 20 5.25 -17.31 -28.08
CA LEU A 20 4.20 -16.52 -27.44
C LEU A 20 4.51 -16.31 -25.96
N ALA A 21 4.88 -17.38 -25.25
CA ALA A 21 5.21 -17.32 -23.83
C ALA A 21 6.43 -16.40 -23.56
N PHE A 22 7.49 -16.50 -24.38
CA PHE A 22 8.67 -15.64 -24.24
C PHE A 22 8.33 -14.16 -24.44
N THR A 23 7.49 -13.87 -25.42
CA THR A 23 7.07 -12.51 -25.72
C THR A 23 6.18 -11.95 -24.62
N LEU A 24 5.30 -12.78 -24.05
CA LEU A 24 4.49 -12.40 -22.89
C LEU A 24 5.36 -12.03 -21.69
N THR A 25 6.37 -12.83 -21.36
CA THR A 25 7.33 -12.50 -20.30
C THR A 25 8.10 -11.22 -20.62
N THR A 26 8.53 -11.02 -21.87
CA THR A 26 9.24 -9.80 -22.30
C THR A 26 8.38 -8.56 -22.08
N LEU A 27 7.12 -8.59 -22.52
CA LEU A 27 6.21 -7.46 -22.36
C LEU A 27 5.88 -7.19 -20.89
N ALA A 28 5.65 -8.23 -20.09
CA ALA A 28 5.40 -8.09 -18.66
C ALA A 28 6.59 -7.45 -17.92
N VAL A 29 7.82 -7.92 -18.18
CA VAL A 29 9.05 -7.35 -17.59
C VAL A 29 9.24 -5.89 -18.01
N CYS A 30 9.07 -5.57 -19.29
CA CYS A 30 9.19 -4.19 -19.78
C CYS A 30 8.11 -3.27 -19.18
N ALA A 31 6.87 -3.75 -19.08
CA ALA A 31 5.77 -2.99 -18.47
C ALA A 31 6.05 -2.71 -16.98
N ALA A 32 6.47 -3.72 -16.23
CA ALA A 32 6.82 -3.56 -14.83
C ALA A 32 8.03 -2.64 -14.63
N LYS A 33 9.06 -2.71 -15.49
CA LYS A 33 10.17 -1.75 -15.47
C LYS A 33 9.70 -0.32 -15.75
N GLY A 34 8.81 -0.14 -16.72
CA GLY A 34 8.23 1.15 -17.03
C GLY A 34 7.49 1.76 -15.84
N VAL A 35 6.68 0.95 -15.15
CA VAL A 35 6.01 1.32 -13.91
C VAL A 35 7.02 1.68 -12.81
N HIS A 36 8.04 0.86 -12.61
CA HIS A 36 9.08 1.08 -11.61
C HIS A 36 9.82 2.40 -11.81
N LEU A 37 10.29 2.65 -13.04
CA LEU A 37 10.97 3.90 -13.39
C LEU A 37 10.03 5.11 -13.29
N HIS A 38 8.74 4.94 -13.62
CA HIS A 38 7.76 6.00 -13.50
C HIS A 38 7.49 6.36 -12.03
N ASN A 39 7.28 5.35 -11.18
CA ASN A 39 6.96 5.56 -9.76
C ASN A 39 8.11 6.27 -9.03
N HIS A 40 9.35 5.97 -9.41
CA HIS A 40 10.56 6.49 -8.77
C HIS A 40 11.28 7.57 -9.59
N ARG A 41 10.60 8.18 -10.58
CA ARG A 41 11.19 9.22 -11.44
C ARG A 41 11.68 10.45 -10.66
N ALA A 42 11.05 10.72 -9.52
CA ALA A 42 11.40 11.85 -8.64
C ALA A 42 12.59 11.54 -7.72
N SER A 43 13.00 10.27 -7.59
CA SER A 43 14.08 9.84 -6.70
C SER A 43 15.47 10.27 -7.18
N VAL A 44 15.59 10.73 -8.44
CA VAL A 44 16.85 11.15 -9.06
C VAL A 44 16.60 12.36 -9.98
N THR A 45 17.57 13.27 -10.07
CA THR A 45 17.49 14.42 -11.00
C THR A 45 17.21 13.97 -12.45
N PRO A 46 16.33 14.65 -13.22
CA PRO A 46 15.96 14.25 -14.59
C PRO A 46 17.15 14.04 -15.53
N LYS A 47 18.20 14.87 -15.40
CA LYS A 47 19.43 14.77 -16.19
C LYS A 47 20.13 13.42 -16.00
N ARG A 48 20.27 12.96 -14.75
CA ARG A 48 20.88 11.65 -14.43
C ARG A 48 19.98 10.49 -14.87
N MET A 49 18.67 10.64 -14.70
CA MET A 49 17.69 9.64 -15.14
C MET A 49 17.78 9.42 -16.66
N LEU A 50 17.86 10.50 -17.45
CA LEU A 50 17.96 10.42 -18.91
C LEU A 50 19.33 9.88 -19.37
N LEU A 51 20.43 10.34 -18.76
CA LEU A 51 21.78 9.89 -19.11
C LEU A 51 21.97 8.37 -18.90
N PHE A 52 21.42 7.83 -17.81
CA PHE A 52 21.56 6.41 -17.45
C PHE A 52 20.32 5.58 -17.75
N PHE A 53 19.32 6.14 -18.44
CA PHE A 53 18.03 5.48 -18.69
C PHE A 53 18.19 4.06 -19.23
N PHE A 54 19.05 3.91 -20.23
CA PHE A 54 19.27 2.62 -20.88
C PHE A 54 19.90 1.58 -19.92
N SER A 55 20.79 2.01 -19.02
CA SER A 55 21.43 1.12 -18.03
C SER A 55 20.44 0.49 -17.04
N PHE A 56 19.28 1.10 -16.81
CA PHE A 56 18.28 0.58 -15.86
C PHE A 56 17.61 -0.72 -16.33
N PHE A 57 17.71 -1.03 -17.63
CA PHE A 57 17.20 -2.26 -18.23
C PHE A 57 18.22 -3.40 -18.23
N THR A 58 19.41 -3.22 -17.66
CA THR A 58 20.49 -4.21 -17.77
C THR A 58 20.11 -5.57 -17.22
N GLN A 59 19.55 -5.62 -16.00
CA GLN A 59 19.15 -6.87 -15.38
C GLN A 59 18.02 -7.56 -16.15
N ASP A 60 17.07 -6.78 -16.67
CA ASP A 60 15.94 -7.27 -17.45
C ASP A 60 16.38 -7.87 -18.79
N ILE A 61 17.28 -7.18 -19.49
CA ILE A 61 17.86 -7.69 -20.74
C ILE A 61 18.69 -8.96 -20.49
N LEU A 62 19.48 -9.00 -19.41
CA LEU A 62 20.24 -10.20 -19.03
C LEU A 62 19.31 -11.38 -18.70
N LEU A 63 18.22 -11.14 -17.95
CA LEU A 63 17.20 -12.13 -17.65
C LEU A 63 16.55 -12.68 -18.94
N LEU A 64 16.13 -11.80 -19.85
CA LEU A 64 15.49 -12.19 -21.10
C LEU A 64 16.45 -12.92 -22.04
N LEU A 65 17.72 -12.51 -22.10
CA LEU A 65 18.76 -13.25 -22.82
C LEU A 65 18.99 -14.63 -22.20
N LEU A 66 19.07 -14.74 -20.87
CA LEU A 66 19.20 -16.01 -20.17
C LEU A 66 18.03 -16.96 -20.52
N ILE A 67 16.78 -16.49 -20.42
CA ILE A 67 15.60 -17.26 -20.80
C ILE A 67 15.70 -17.70 -22.27
N ARG A 68 16.11 -16.79 -23.17
CA ARG A 68 16.26 -17.10 -24.60
C ARG A 68 17.33 -18.15 -24.88
N LEU A 69 18.42 -18.14 -24.11
CA LEU A 69 19.48 -19.13 -24.15
C LEU A 69 19.00 -20.49 -23.65
N LEU A 70 18.23 -20.54 -22.56
CA LEU A 70 17.62 -21.79 -22.06
C LEU A 70 16.67 -22.43 -23.09
N LEU A 71 15.96 -21.61 -23.85
CA LEU A 71 15.07 -22.06 -24.94
C LEU A 71 15.81 -22.41 -26.24
N SER A 72 17.10 -22.08 -26.37
CA SER A 72 17.88 -22.25 -27.59
C SER A 72 18.26 -23.71 -27.90
N HIS A 73 18.84 -23.93 -29.08
CA HIS A 73 19.18 -25.25 -29.62
C HIS A 73 20.50 -25.83 -29.09
N TRP A 74 21.29 -25.06 -28.33
CA TRP A 74 22.57 -25.50 -27.76
C TRP A 74 22.40 -26.52 -26.61
N VAL A 75 21.19 -26.63 -26.07
CA VAL A 75 20.83 -27.68 -25.10
C VAL A 75 20.66 -29.00 -25.86
N PRO A 76 21.39 -30.07 -25.51
CA PRO A 76 21.33 -31.35 -26.23
C PRO A 76 19.90 -31.84 -26.47
N SER A 77 19.57 -32.21 -27.71
CA SER A 77 18.21 -32.54 -28.15
C SER A 77 17.63 -33.83 -27.55
N ALA A 78 18.44 -34.67 -26.91
CA ALA A 78 18.03 -35.97 -26.37
C ALA A 78 18.31 -36.08 -24.87
N GLY A 79 17.30 -36.50 -24.10
CA GLY A 79 17.45 -36.94 -22.71
C GLY A 79 16.69 -36.13 -21.65
N LYS A 80 16.83 -36.57 -20.39
CA LYS A 80 16.24 -35.94 -19.19
C LYS A 80 16.64 -34.47 -19.03
N LEU A 81 17.86 -34.10 -19.47
CA LEU A 81 18.42 -32.76 -19.35
C LEU A 81 17.63 -31.69 -20.12
N ARG A 82 17.22 -31.94 -21.38
CA ARG A 82 16.39 -30.98 -22.15
C ARG A 82 15.03 -30.76 -21.49
N ARG A 83 14.43 -31.82 -20.93
CA ARG A 83 13.18 -31.72 -20.18
C ARG A 83 13.36 -30.85 -18.94
N THR A 84 14.41 -31.06 -18.16
CA THR A 84 14.73 -30.24 -16.97
C THR A 84 14.97 -28.77 -17.34
N VAL A 85 15.76 -28.49 -18.38
CA VAL A 85 16.05 -27.11 -18.83
C VAL A 85 14.80 -26.40 -19.34
N ASN A 86 13.94 -27.10 -20.11
CA ASN A 86 12.68 -26.53 -20.55
C ASN A 86 11.74 -26.24 -19.37
N ILE A 87 11.63 -27.16 -18.41
CA ILE A 87 10.84 -26.94 -17.18
C ILE A 87 11.35 -25.70 -16.46
N LEU A 88 12.66 -25.58 -16.25
CA LEU A 88 13.27 -24.41 -15.62
C LEU A 88 12.95 -23.11 -16.38
N ALA A 89 13.11 -23.10 -17.71
CA ALA A 89 12.80 -21.93 -18.54
C ALA A 89 11.33 -21.51 -18.41
N PHE A 90 10.40 -22.46 -18.51
CA PHE A 90 8.97 -22.18 -18.34
C PHE A 90 8.63 -21.73 -16.91
N SER A 91 9.27 -22.29 -15.88
CA SER A 91 9.09 -21.85 -14.49
C SER A 91 9.57 -20.42 -14.28
N VAL A 92 10.76 -20.07 -14.76
CA VAL A 92 11.31 -18.70 -14.67
C VAL A 92 10.42 -17.70 -15.43
N MET A 93 9.96 -18.08 -16.63
CA MET A 93 9.04 -17.25 -17.41
C MET A 93 7.70 -17.05 -16.72
N THR A 94 7.11 -18.12 -16.18
CA THR A 94 5.82 -18.07 -15.48
C THR A 94 5.94 -17.20 -14.23
N TYR A 95 6.98 -17.40 -13.43
CA TYR A 95 7.26 -16.60 -12.24
C TYR A 95 7.36 -15.10 -12.58
N ASN A 96 8.21 -14.74 -13.55
CA ASN A 96 8.39 -13.33 -13.92
C ASN A 96 7.11 -12.73 -14.52
N THR A 97 6.38 -13.49 -15.34
CA THR A 97 5.11 -13.02 -15.91
C THR A 97 4.09 -12.72 -14.80
N ILE A 98 3.93 -13.63 -13.83
CA ILE A 98 3.00 -13.43 -12.71
C ILE A 98 3.43 -12.22 -11.88
N ILE A 99 4.66 -12.21 -11.38
CA ILE A 99 5.15 -11.14 -10.50
C ILE A 99 5.10 -9.77 -11.18
N CYS A 100 5.55 -9.66 -12.42
CA CYS A 100 5.51 -8.39 -13.15
C CYS A 100 4.07 -7.93 -13.43
N THR A 101 3.16 -8.86 -13.78
CA THR A 101 1.74 -8.52 -13.97
C THR A 101 1.11 -8.06 -12.67
N VAL A 102 1.37 -8.76 -11.56
CA VAL A 102 0.91 -8.35 -10.22
C VAL A 102 1.41 -6.95 -9.86
N SER A 103 2.69 -6.65 -10.08
CA SER A 103 3.25 -5.31 -9.79
C SER A 103 2.61 -4.21 -10.63
N VAL A 104 2.43 -4.42 -11.94
CA VAL A 104 1.77 -3.43 -12.82
C VAL A 104 0.31 -3.23 -12.42
N SER A 105 -0.41 -4.32 -12.14
CA SER A 105 -1.82 -4.24 -11.75
C SER A 105 -2.01 -3.60 -10.39
N PHE A 106 -1.13 -3.88 -9.44
CA PHE A 106 -1.10 -3.18 -8.16
C PHE A 106 -0.89 -1.70 -8.39
N TYR A 107 0.12 -1.30 -9.17
CA TYR A 107 0.34 0.11 -9.51
C TYR A 107 -0.85 0.77 -10.21
N LEU A 108 -1.60 0.08 -11.08
CA LEU A 108 -2.78 0.69 -11.69
C LEU A 108 -3.92 0.94 -10.70
N VAL A 109 -4.00 0.16 -9.61
CA VAL A 109 -5.04 0.26 -8.59
C VAL A 109 -4.61 1.18 -7.44
N SER A 110 -3.35 1.07 -7.01
CA SER A 110 -2.78 1.69 -5.82
C SER A 110 -1.75 2.77 -6.13
N GLY A 111 -1.39 3.00 -7.40
CA GLY A 111 -0.45 4.02 -7.91
C GLY A 111 0.88 4.12 -7.19
N SER A 112 1.26 3.03 -6.53
CA SER A 112 2.51 2.79 -5.81
C SER A 112 2.98 1.36 -6.09
N GLU A 113 4.21 1.03 -5.70
CA GLU A 113 4.75 -0.31 -5.85
C GLU A 113 4.46 -1.18 -4.62
N ILE A 114 4.48 -2.51 -4.82
CA ILE A 114 4.37 -3.47 -3.74
C ILE A 114 5.68 -3.47 -2.95
N HIS A 115 5.59 -3.22 -1.65
CA HIS A 115 6.68 -3.45 -0.70
C HIS A 115 6.64 -4.91 -0.23
N TRP A 116 7.49 -5.76 -0.80
CA TRP A 116 7.41 -7.20 -0.61
C TRP A 116 7.73 -7.66 0.81
N ARG A 117 8.50 -6.86 1.56
CA ARG A 117 8.76 -7.08 2.98
C ARG A 117 7.47 -7.15 3.81
N ASN A 118 6.42 -6.46 3.36
CA ASN A 118 5.15 -6.36 4.07
C ASN A 118 4.13 -7.39 3.57
N ILE A 119 4.54 -8.40 2.80
CA ILE A 119 3.61 -9.44 2.33
C ILE A 119 2.93 -10.21 3.47
N GLY A 120 3.51 -10.20 4.68
CA GLY A 120 2.87 -10.75 5.88
C GLY A 120 1.52 -10.11 6.20
N PHE A 121 1.34 -8.82 5.90
CA PHE A 121 0.06 -8.12 5.97
C PHE A 121 -1.02 -8.78 5.08
N MET A 122 -0.63 -9.41 3.98
CA MET A 122 -1.55 -10.10 3.06
C MET A 122 -2.13 -11.39 3.66
N ALA A 123 -1.57 -11.90 4.76
CA ALA A 123 -2.13 -13.01 5.50
C ALA A 123 -3.35 -12.60 6.33
N ASP A 124 -3.54 -11.31 6.61
CA ASP A 124 -4.74 -10.79 7.28
C ASP A 124 -5.96 -11.05 6.38
N PRO A 125 -6.99 -11.78 6.86
CA PRO A 125 -8.24 -12.02 6.14
C PRO A 125 -8.89 -10.75 5.58
N THR A 126 -8.66 -9.61 6.22
CA THR A 126 -9.19 -8.31 5.83
C THR A 126 -8.37 -7.65 4.72
N ALA A 127 -7.04 -7.83 4.70
CA ALA A 127 -6.18 -7.44 3.57
C ALA A 127 -6.50 -8.24 2.29
N GLN A 128 -6.93 -9.49 2.47
CA GLN A 128 -7.85 -10.29 1.65
C GLN A 128 -8.60 -9.53 0.55
N ALA A 129 -9.50 -8.66 1.03
CA ALA A 129 -10.48 -7.94 0.22
C ALA A 129 -9.82 -6.89 -0.67
N ILE A 130 -8.77 -6.21 -0.18
CA ILE A 130 -8.00 -5.23 -0.96
C ILE A 130 -7.36 -5.91 -2.17
N ILE A 131 -6.76 -7.09 -1.98
CA ILE A 131 -6.12 -7.86 -3.07
C ILE A 131 -7.16 -8.29 -4.10
N LEU A 132 -8.31 -8.77 -3.63
CA LEU A 132 -9.38 -9.26 -4.50
C LEU A 132 -9.97 -8.13 -5.36
N SER A 133 -10.00 -6.90 -4.82
CA SER A 133 -10.41 -5.71 -5.57
C SER A 133 -9.50 -5.41 -6.78
N GLY A 134 -8.23 -5.82 -6.74
CA GLY A 134 -7.26 -5.66 -7.82
C GLY A 134 -7.31 -6.74 -8.91
N LEU A 135 -8.15 -7.77 -8.75
CA LEU A 135 -8.23 -8.89 -9.69
C LEU A 135 -8.67 -8.45 -11.10
N THR A 136 -9.56 -7.46 -11.20
CA THR A 136 -10.02 -6.92 -12.49
C THR A 136 -8.88 -6.25 -13.26
N ALA A 137 -8.06 -5.45 -12.57
CA ALA A 137 -6.85 -4.85 -13.14
C ALA A 137 -5.82 -5.92 -13.53
N PHE A 138 -5.67 -6.98 -12.73
CA PHE A 138 -4.82 -8.12 -13.07
C PHE A 138 -5.23 -8.80 -14.37
N ILE A 139 -6.51 -9.14 -14.50
CA ILE A 139 -7.06 -9.76 -15.72
C ILE A 139 -6.88 -8.81 -16.92
N GLY A 140 -7.17 -7.52 -16.74
CA GLY A 140 -7.01 -6.50 -17.78
C GLY A 140 -5.58 -6.41 -18.31
N VAL A 141 -4.60 -6.23 -17.42
CA VAL A 141 -3.17 -6.13 -17.80
C VAL A 141 -2.70 -7.41 -18.48
N PHE A 142 -3.07 -8.58 -17.93
CA PHE A 142 -2.72 -9.87 -18.52
C PHE A 142 -3.28 -10.02 -19.94
N CYS A 143 -4.56 -9.69 -20.14
CA CYS A 143 -5.21 -9.74 -21.45
C CYS A 143 -4.53 -8.82 -22.47
N VAL A 144 -4.23 -7.57 -22.09
CA VAL A 144 -3.52 -6.63 -22.97
C VAL A 144 -2.14 -7.17 -23.35
N CYS A 145 -1.37 -7.66 -22.37
CA CYS A 145 -0.06 -8.25 -22.62
C CYS A 145 -0.15 -9.49 -23.53
N ALA A 146 -1.15 -10.35 -23.33
CA ALA A 146 -1.37 -11.54 -24.15
C ALA A 146 -1.74 -11.19 -25.60
N CYS A 147 -2.61 -10.20 -25.81
CA CYS A 147 -2.97 -9.71 -27.15
C CYS A 147 -1.75 -9.12 -27.87
N LEU A 148 -0.98 -8.26 -27.22
CA LEU A 148 0.25 -7.69 -27.78
C LEU A 148 1.31 -8.76 -28.04
N SER A 149 1.38 -9.79 -27.20
CA SER A 149 2.30 -10.91 -27.40
C SER A 149 2.00 -11.67 -28.68
N ALA A 150 0.73 -11.88 -29.01
CA ALA A 150 0.33 -12.55 -30.24
C ALA A 150 0.78 -11.78 -31.50
N LEU A 151 0.78 -10.44 -31.43
CA LEU A 151 1.23 -9.56 -32.52
C LEU A 151 2.76 -9.47 -32.61
N LEU A 152 3.44 -9.35 -31.47
CA LEU A 152 4.88 -9.06 -31.40
C LEU A 152 5.77 -10.31 -31.32
N GLN A 153 5.18 -11.52 -31.29
CA GLN A 153 5.91 -12.76 -31.04
C GLN A 153 7.08 -13.00 -32.00
N VAL A 154 6.96 -12.64 -33.27
CA VAL A 154 8.03 -12.83 -34.25
C VAL A 154 9.15 -11.81 -34.01
N ALA A 155 8.80 -10.55 -33.74
CA ALA A 155 9.76 -9.46 -33.54
C ALA A 155 10.59 -9.67 -32.27
N CYS A 156 9.94 -9.87 -31.12
CA CYS A 156 10.63 -10.07 -29.83
C CYS A 156 11.49 -11.33 -29.84
N TYR A 157 10.94 -12.45 -30.32
CA TYR A 157 11.68 -13.71 -30.35
C TYR A 157 12.90 -13.68 -31.28
N SER A 158 12.82 -12.92 -32.39
CA SER A 158 13.94 -12.69 -33.32
C SER A 158 15.00 -11.77 -32.71
N LEU A 159 14.58 -10.66 -32.10
CA LEU A 159 15.48 -9.67 -31.49
C LEU A 159 16.38 -10.28 -30.43
N PHE A 160 15.79 -10.97 -29.45
CA PHE A 160 16.54 -11.68 -28.41
C PHE A 160 17.25 -12.92 -28.96
N GLY A 161 16.79 -13.48 -30.09
CA GLY A 161 17.50 -14.51 -30.84
C GLY A 161 18.87 -14.04 -31.32
N TRP A 162 18.94 -12.89 -31.98
CA TRP A 162 20.20 -12.29 -32.43
C TRP A 162 21.14 -11.97 -31.25
N GLY A 163 20.58 -11.46 -30.14
CA GLY A 163 21.35 -11.23 -28.91
C GLY A 163 21.90 -12.53 -28.31
N GLY A 164 21.09 -13.58 -28.24
CA GLY A 164 21.53 -14.90 -27.77
C GLY A 164 22.59 -15.54 -28.66
N ASP A 165 22.51 -15.35 -29.98
CA ASP A 165 23.53 -15.84 -30.92
C ASP A 165 24.87 -15.12 -30.71
N LEU A 166 24.86 -13.81 -30.42
CA LEU A 166 26.07 -13.05 -30.08
C LEU A 166 26.72 -13.53 -28.77
N VAL A 167 25.92 -13.79 -27.73
CA VAL A 167 26.43 -14.30 -26.44
C VAL A 167 26.98 -15.72 -26.57
N ASN A 168 26.40 -16.56 -27.42
CA ASN A 168 26.88 -17.92 -27.64
C ASN A 168 28.12 -17.99 -28.54
N TRP A 169 28.35 -17.00 -29.42
CA TRP A 169 29.42 -17.05 -30.41
C TRP A 169 30.82 -17.36 -29.81
N PRO A 170 31.27 -16.78 -28.69
CA PRO A 170 32.55 -17.11 -28.08
C PRO A 170 32.63 -18.54 -27.54
N ILE A 171 31.57 -19.01 -26.87
CA ILE A 171 31.50 -20.37 -26.29
C ILE A 171 31.65 -21.41 -27.40
N THR A 172 31.04 -21.13 -28.54
CA THR A 172 30.94 -22.07 -29.66
C THR A 172 32.20 -22.09 -30.49
N PHE A 173 32.89 -20.95 -30.61
CA PHE A 173 34.24 -20.85 -31.13
C PHE A 173 35.23 -21.69 -30.31
N ILE A 174 35.16 -21.61 -28.98
CA ILE A 174 36.03 -22.38 -28.06
C ILE A 174 35.70 -23.89 -28.14
N CYS A 175 34.43 -24.28 -28.08
CA CYS A 175 34.01 -25.69 -28.17
C CYS A 175 34.40 -26.33 -29.52
N ARG A 176 34.31 -25.59 -30.63
CA ARG A 176 34.77 -26.04 -31.96
C ARG A 176 36.28 -26.26 -31.99
N ARG A 177 37.05 -25.44 -31.27
CA ARG A 177 38.51 -25.57 -31.16
C ARG A 177 38.92 -26.75 -30.25
N LEU A 178 38.08 -27.13 -29.30
CA LEU A 178 38.26 -28.28 -28.40
C LEU A 178 37.72 -29.62 -28.96
N GLY A 179 37.30 -29.66 -30.23
CA GLY A 179 36.90 -30.90 -30.90
C GLY A 179 35.50 -31.42 -30.57
N HIS A 180 34.72 -30.72 -29.75
CA HIS A 180 33.33 -31.10 -29.46
C HIS A 180 32.39 -30.61 -30.58
N ARG A 181 31.82 -31.55 -31.34
CA ARG A 181 30.80 -31.26 -32.35
C ARG A 181 29.43 -31.01 -31.70
N PHE A 182 29.20 -29.79 -31.23
CA PHE A 182 27.83 -29.30 -31.08
C PHE A 182 27.32 -28.90 -32.47
N GLY A 183 26.38 -29.67 -33.02
CA GLY A 183 25.75 -29.37 -34.31
C GLY A 183 25.03 -28.03 -34.23
N TYR A 184 25.53 -27.06 -34.99
CA TYR A 184 24.86 -25.78 -35.20
C TYR A 184 24.10 -25.87 -36.51
N ASP A 185 22.78 -26.06 -36.44
CA ASP A 185 21.91 -25.67 -37.55
C ASP A 185 21.44 -24.23 -37.25
N PRO A 186 21.74 -23.25 -38.13
CA PRO A 186 21.12 -21.95 -38.03
C PRO A 186 19.60 -22.16 -38.09
N LEU A 187 18.90 -21.73 -37.04
CA LEU A 187 17.46 -21.89 -36.92
C LEU A 187 16.77 -21.51 -38.24
N SER A 188 16.11 -22.49 -38.84
CA SER A 188 15.24 -22.31 -39.99
C SER A 188 14.22 -21.22 -39.66
N GLN A 189 14.42 -20.03 -40.21
CA GLN A 189 13.42 -18.97 -40.31
C GLN A 189 12.34 -19.33 -41.34
N ARG A 190 12.12 -20.62 -41.61
CA ARG A 190 11.36 -21.12 -42.76
C ARG A 190 10.54 -22.32 -42.34
N ASP A 191 9.51 -22.05 -41.56
CA ASP A 191 8.25 -22.80 -41.51
C ASP A 191 7.14 -21.79 -41.22
N ASP A 192 6.99 -20.80 -42.11
CA ASP A 192 5.81 -19.95 -42.20
C ASP A 192 5.18 -20.21 -43.58
N LEU A 193 4.01 -20.84 -43.56
CA LEU A 193 2.91 -20.89 -44.56
C LEU A 193 2.17 -22.24 -44.53
N SER A 194 1.81 -22.74 -43.35
CA SER A 194 0.94 -23.93 -43.19
C SER A 194 -0.27 -23.65 -42.27
N TRP A 195 -0.72 -22.39 -42.21
CA TRP A 195 -1.86 -21.98 -41.36
C TRP A 195 -3.09 -21.49 -42.15
N LEU A 196 -3.13 -21.70 -43.46
CA LEU A 196 -4.25 -21.32 -44.34
C LEU A 196 -4.95 -22.51 -45.04
N ASP A 197 -4.46 -23.74 -44.92
CA ASP A 197 -4.98 -24.89 -45.70
C ASP A 197 -5.97 -25.79 -44.91
N ILE A 198 -6.52 -25.35 -43.78
CA ILE A 198 -7.49 -26.15 -42.99
C ILE A 198 -8.95 -25.91 -43.43
N GLU A 199 -9.22 -25.09 -44.45
CA GLU A 199 -10.61 -24.70 -44.81
C GLU A 199 -11.04 -25.02 -46.25
N SER A 200 -10.35 -25.90 -46.99
CA SER A 200 -10.71 -26.15 -48.41
C SER A 200 -10.84 -27.61 -48.86
N THR A 201 -11.22 -28.54 -47.97
CA THR A 201 -11.66 -29.88 -48.42
C THR A 201 -12.86 -30.39 -47.62
N SER A 202 -14.00 -29.73 -47.81
CA SER A 202 -15.31 -30.38 -47.75
C SER A 202 -15.94 -30.22 -49.14
N TYR A 203 -16.59 -31.26 -49.65
CA TYR A 203 -17.16 -31.43 -51.01
C TYR A 203 -16.25 -32.10 -52.05
N GLN A 204 -16.20 -33.44 -52.05
CA GLN A 204 -16.97 -34.27 -53.00
C GLN A 204 -16.66 -35.76 -52.76
N ASP A 205 -17.75 -36.53 -52.56
CA ASP A 205 -18.09 -37.83 -53.20
C ASP A 205 -16.97 -38.64 -53.87
N LYS A 206 -16.99 -39.98 -53.96
CA LYS A 206 -17.76 -41.14 -53.46
C LYS A 206 -17.13 -42.31 -54.24
N GLU A 207 -17.25 -43.54 -53.71
CA GLU A 207 -17.05 -44.81 -54.46
C GLU A 207 -15.61 -45.07 -54.98
N PHE A 208 -14.98 -46.24 -54.88
CA PHE A 208 -15.47 -47.59 -55.07
C PHE A 208 -14.41 -48.62 -54.61
N LYS A 209 -14.90 -49.73 -54.05
CA LYS A 209 -14.36 -51.08 -53.80
C LYS A 209 -12.94 -51.46 -54.28
N GLY A 210 -12.25 -52.28 -53.45
CA GLY A 210 -11.31 -53.29 -53.98
C GLY A 210 -10.28 -53.93 -53.03
N LYS A 211 -10.73 -54.79 -52.11
CA LYS A 211 -10.16 -56.11 -51.72
C LYS A 211 -8.78 -56.54 -52.35
N PHE A 212 -7.74 -56.84 -51.53
CA PHE A 212 -7.11 -58.17 -51.28
C PHE A 212 -5.66 -58.10 -50.71
N SER A 213 -5.43 -58.93 -49.67
CA SER A 213 -4.23 -59.70 -49.25
C SER A 213 -2.78 -59.20 -49.40
N SER A 214 -2.05 -59.28 -48.27
CA SER A 214 -0.58 -59.45 -48.09
C SER A 214 -0.01 -60.73 -48.77
N PRO A 215 1.30 -61.12 -48.68
CA PRO A 215 2.50 -60.50 -48.05
C PRO A 215 3.83 -60.63 -48.88
N SER A 216 4.95 -60.06 -48.37
CA SER A 216 6.40 -60.43 -48.55
C SER A 216 6.95 -60.58 -50.00
N THR A 217 8.11 -60.06 -50.42
CA THR A 217 9.46 -60.16 -49.85
C THR A 217 10.42 -59.38 -50.77
N SER A 218 11.48 -58.78 -50.18
CA SER A 218 12.81 -58.46 -50.73
C SER A 218 12.97 -58.14 -52.22
N LEU A 219 13.60 -57.00 -52.53
CA LEU A 219 14.87 -56.96 -53.26
C LEU A 219 15.44 -55.53 -53.28
N LEU A 220 16.74 -55.43 -52.99
CA LEU A 220 17.53 -54.23 -53.20
C LEU A 220 17.38 -53.75 -54.64
N SER A 221 16.98 -52.50 -54.81
CA SER A 221 17.46 -51.66 -55.90
C SER A 221 17.35 -50.21 -55.46
N SER A 222 18.48 -49.52 -55.47
CA SER A 222 18.53 -48.06 -55.38
C SER A 222 17.83 -47.47 -56.61
N PRO A 223 16.98 -46.45 -56.45
CA PRO A 223 16.85 -45.41 -57.44
C PRO A 223 17.44 -44.13 -56.88
N ARG A 224 18.64 -43.83 -57.38
CA ARG A 224 19.05 -42.47 -57.72
C ARG A 224 17.88 -41.82 -58.48
N SER A 225 17.08 -40.99 -57.82
CA SER A 225 16.12 -40.10 -58.49
C SER A 225 16.42 -38.65 -58.12
N SER A 226 17.07 -37.99 -59.08
CA SER A 226 16.81 -36.60 -59.47
C SER A 226 16.69 -35.56 -58.35
N ARG A 227 17.86 -35.07 -57.92
CA ARG A 227 18.04 -33.63 -57.70
C ARG A 227 17.65 -32.88 -58.98
N GLY A 228 16.40 -32.47 -59.04
CA GLY A 228 15.84 -31.57 -60.06
C GLY A 228 15.08 -30.43 -59.39
N GLY A 229 15.69 -29.80 -58.39
CA GLY A 229 15.21 -28.56 -57.80
C GLY A 229 16.19 -27.45 -58.13
N SER A 230 15.81 -26.59 -59.07
CA SER A 230 16.53 -25.38 -59.47
C SER A 230 17.02 -24.61 -58.24
N PRO A 231 18.28 -24.13 -58.19
CA PRO A 231 18.73 -23.32 -57.07
C PRO A 231 17.96 -22.01 -57.14
N VAL A 232 16.97 -21.82 -56.25
CA VAL A 232 16.36 -20.50 -56.05
C VAL A 232 17.51 -19.56 -55.69
N ARG A 233 17.89 -18.69 -56.65
CA ARG A 233 18.85 -17.61 -56.47
C ARG A 233 18.36 -16.76 -55.30
N ARG A 234 18.83 -17.05 -54.10
CA ARG A 234 18.59 -16.21 -52.91
C ARG A 234 19.20 -14.85 -53.21
N SER A 235 18.38 -13.81 -53.27
CA SER A 235 18.84 -12.45 -53.57
C SER A 235 19.92 -12.02 -52.57
N LYS A 236 20.95 -11.32 -53.05
CA LYS A 236 21.99 -10.72 -52.19
C LYS A 236 21.36 -9.82 -51.12
N LEU A 237 20.25 -9.16 -51.46
CA LEU A 237 19.44 -8.35 -50.56
C LEU A 237 18.86 -9.16 -49.37
N GLY A 238 18.31 -10.35 -49.61
CA GLY A 238 17.77 -11.22 -48.55
C GLY A 238 18.84 -11.87 -47.65
N ARG A 239 20.12 -11.81 -48.04
CA ARG A 239 21.26 -12.20 -47.18
C ARG A 239 21.73 -10.99 -46.36
N PHE A 240 21.78 -9.81 -46.97
CA PHE A 240 22.11 -8.55 -46.30
C PHE A 240 21.09 -8.21 -45.19
N LEU A 241 19.79 -8.31 -45.48
CA LEU A 241 18.70 -8.07 -44.50
C LEU A 241 18.74 -9.01 -43.29
N ARG A 242 19.35 -10.20 -43.42
CA ARG A 242 19.53 -11.15 -42.30
C ARG A 242 20.75 -10.85 -41.42
N ILE A 243 21.73 -10.14 -41.96
CA ILE A 243 22.97 -9.78 -41.24
C ILE A 243 22.83 -8.39 -40.60
N LEU A 244 22.03 -7.50 -41.20
CA LEU A 244 21.79 -6.13 -40.74
C LEU A 244 21.43 -5.98 -39.24
N PRO A 245 20.66 -6.88 -38.60
CA PRO A 245 20.31 -6.72 -37.18
C PRO A 245 21.48 -6.93 -36.21
N TYR A 246 22.47 -7.76 -36.57
CA TYR A 246 23.60 -8.09 -35.68
C TYR A 246 24.47 -6.88 -35.26
N PRO A 247 24.91 -5.98 -36.16
CA PRO A 247 25.66 -4.80 -35.74
C PRO A 247 24.82 -3.86 -34.86
N ILE A 248 23.51 -3.76 -35.11
CA ILE A 248 22.60 -2.94 -34.31
C ILE A 248 22.48 -3.51 -32.90
N VAL A 249 22.19 -4.81 -32.76
CA VAL A 249 22.09 -5.47 -31.45
C VAL A 249 23.43 -5.42 -30.70
N THR A 250 24.54 -5.58 -31.41
CA THR A 250 25.88 -5.47 -30.82
C THR A 250 26.14 -4.06 -30.27
N LEU A 251 25.79 -3.02 -31.04
CA LEU A 251 25.92 -1.64 -30.60
C LEU A 251 25.06 -1.36 -29.36
N LEU A 252 23.80 -1.82 -29.36
CA LEU A 252 22.89 -1.67 -28.23
C LEU A 252 23.41 -2.39 -26.98
N LEU A 253 23.81 -3.66 -27.08
CA LEU A 253 24.36 -4.38 -25.93
C LEU A 253 25.65 -3.71 -25.42
N THR A 254 26.52 -3.27 -26.31
CA THR A 254 27.77 -2.57 -25.92
C THR A 254 27.46 -1.26 -25.19
N ALA A 255 26.54 -0.45 -25.72
CA ALA A 255 26.09 0.78 -25.06
C ALA A 255 25.46 0.51 -23.69
N LEU A 256 24.67 -0.56 -23.56
CA LEU A 256 24.04 -0.98 -22.31
C LEU A 256 25.11 -1.27 -21.24
N PHE A 257 26.11 -2.11 -21.57
CA PHE A 257 27.19 -2.44 -20.66
C PHE A 257 28.04 -1.22 -20.30
N ILE A 258 28.43 -0.40 -21.29
CA ILE A 258 29.22 0.82 -21.05
C ILE A 258 28.49 1.76 -20.08
N LEU A 259 27.20 2.04 -20.34
CA LEU A 259 26.41 2.91 -19.47
C LEU A 259 26.24 2.33 -18.06
N THR A 260 26.14 1.01 -17.93
CA THR A 260 26.08 0.34 -16.62
C THR A 260 27.40 0.42 -15.85
N PHE A 261 28.54 0.29 -16.53
CA PHE A 261 29.86 0.42 -15.89
C PHE A 261 30.21 1.86 -15.50
N ILE A 262 29.79 2.85 -16.31
CA ILE A 262 30.03 4.28 -16.04
C ILE A 262 29.02 4.83 -15.03
N ARG A 263 27.86 4.18 -14.85
CA ARG A 263 26.84 4.62 -13.88
C ARG A 263 27.44 4.73 -12.48
N PRO A 264 27.28 5.87 -11.79
CA PRO A 264 27.69 6.02 -10.41
C PRO A 264 27.11 4.89 -9.54
N LYS A 265 27.89 4.41 -8.57
CA LYS A 265 27.43 3.46 -7.53
C LYS A 265 26.56 4.18 -6.48
N ASP A 266 25.55 4.88 -6.98
CA ASP A 266 24.56 5.59 -6.20
C ASP A 266 23.42 4.61 -5.87
N PRO A 267 23.07 4.42 -4.59
CA PRO A 267 22.03 3.48 -4.19
C PRO A 267 20.68 3.73 -4.90
N SER A 268 20.28 4.98 -5.16
CA SER A 268 19.04 5.31 -5.87
C SER A 268 19.09 4.87 -7.33
N LEU A 269 20.25 4.99 -7.99
CA LEU A 269 20.43 4.52 -9.38
C LEU A 269 20.50 2.99 -9.48
N ILE A 270 21.04 2.33 -8.45
CA ILE A 270 21.06 0.87 -8.35
C ILE A 270 19.63 0.37 -8.16
N PHE A 271 18.87 1.01 -7.26
CA PHE A 271 17.48 0.68 -7.00
C PHE A 271 16.63 0.69 -8.27
N LEU A 272 16.70 1.77 -9.07
CA LEU A 272 16.02 1.89 -10.37
C LEU A 272 16.38 0.79 -11.39
N SER A 273 17.51 0.12 -11.20
CA SER A 273 17.99 -0.93 -12.11
C SER A 273 17.54 -2.34 -11.74
N TRP A 274 16.92 -2.54 -10.58
CA TRP A 274 16.45 -3.85 -10.15
C TRP A 274 15.35 -4.37 -11.06
N THR A 275 15.47 -5.62 -11.50
CA THR A 275 14.39 -6.29 -12.20
C THR A 275 13.28 -6.66 -11.22
N THR A 276 12.01 -6.48 -11.61
CA THR A 276 10.84 -6.71 -10.75
C THR A 276 10.79 -8.14 -10.20
N GLY A 277 11.27 -9.12 -10.97
CA GLY A 277 11.38 -10.51 -10.53
C GLY A 277 12.36 -10.75 -9.37
N LEU A 278 13.27 -9.80 -9.07
CA LEU A 278 14.18 -9.91 -7.93
C LEU A 278 13.71 -9.13 -6.70
N LEU A 279 12.78 -8.17 -6.86
CA LEU A 279 12.32 -7.31 -5.76
C LEU A 279 11.86 -8.08 -4.52
N PRO A 280 11.11 -9.21 -4.63
CA PRO A 280 10.75 -9.98 -3.45
C PRO A 280 11.96 -10.40 -2.62
N PHE A 281 13.08 -10.80 -3.24
CA PHE A 281 14.26 -11.26 -2.51
C PHE A 281 15.10 -10.11 -1.98
N ILE A 282 15.20 -9.03 -2.75
CA ILE A 282 15.99 -7.85 -2.39
C ILE A 282 15.35 -7.13 -1.21
N ASP A 283 14.03 -6.95 -1.21
CA ASP A 283 13.32 -6.27 -0.13
C ASP A 283 13.51 -6.97 1.23
N PHE A 284 13.65 -8.31 1.24
CA PHE A 284 13.96 -9.06 2.47
C PHE A 284 15.45 -9.06 2.83
N ALA A 285 16.35 -8.98 1.85
CA ALA A 285 17.80 -9.08 2.07
C ALA A 285 18.50 -7.71 2.27
N SER A 286 17.84 -6.60 1.94
CA SER A 286 18.41 -5.26 2.00
C SER A 286 18.43 -4.73 3.44
N SER A 287 19.60 -4.26 3.90
CA SER A 287 19.72 -3.42 5.09
C SER A 287 19.07 -2.04 4.84
N PRO A 288 18.55 -1.35 5.87
CA PRO A 288 17.92 -0.04 5.71
C PRO A 288 18.89 0.93 5.03
N PHE A 289 18.44 1.51 3.92
CA PHE A 289 19.19 2.44 3.05
C PHE A 289 19.73 3.67 3.79
N LEU A 290 19.18 3.97 4.97
CA LEU A 290 19.50 5.13 5.80
C LEU A 290 20.99 5.22 6.16
N ASP A 291 21.65 4.08 6.41
CA ASP A 291 23.08 4.05 6.76
C ASP A 291 24.00 4.55 5.64
N ASN A 292 23.52 4.54 4.39
CA ASN A 292 24.31 4.87 3.20
C ASN A 292 23.91 6.19 2.53
N ILE A 293 23.01 6.98 3.11
CA ILE A 293 22.56 8.25 2.51
C ILE A 293 23.68 9.30 2.66
N PRO A 294 24.29 9.78 1.56
CA PRO A 294 25.25 10.87 1.64
C PRO A 294 24.54 12.17 2.05
N SER A 295 25.14 12.91 2.99
CA SER A 295 24.62 14.21 3.42
C SER A 295 24.51 15.19 2.25
N VAL A 296 23.28 15.52 1.88
CA VAL A 296 23.02 16.71 1.06
C VAL A 296 23.12 17.91 2.02
N PHE A 297 23.91 18.93 1.68
CA PHE A 297 24.21 20.13 2.48
C PHE A 297 25.32 20.06 3.55
N GLY A 298 26.05 18.94 3.69
CA GLY A 298 27.08 18.81 4.75
C GLY A 298 26.52 18.76 6.18
N LYS A 299 25.19 18.70 6.31
CA LYS A 299 24.42 18.47 7.52
C LYS A 299 23.67 17.14 7.38
N GLY A 300 24.37 16.03 7.49
CA GLY A 300 23.76 14.70 7.55
C GLY A 300 23.38 14.36 8.99
N VAL A 301 22.97 13.12 9.24
CA VAL A 301 23.16 12.51 10.57
C VAL A 301 24.67 12.51 10.81
N GLN A 302 25.16 13.59 11.38
CA GLN A 302 26.57 13.74 11.65
C GLN A 302 26.93 12.67 12.69
N ARG A 303 27.97 11.87 12.44
CA ARG A 303 28.53 10.92 13.42
C ARG A 303 28.89 11.55 14.76
N SER A 304 28.87 12.88 14.87
CA SER A 304 28.92 13.61 16.13
C SER A 304 27.84 13.20 17.15
N TRP A 305 26.79 12.49 16.71
CA TRP A 305 25.71 12.00 17.57
C TRP A 305 25.83 10.50 17.86
N ASP A 306 26.77 9.78 17.26
CA ASP A 306 26.95 8.33 17.45
C ASP A 306 27.25 7.96 18.92
N GLU A 307 27.87 8.90 19.66
CA GLU A 307 28.17 8.75 21.09
C GLU A 307 27.08 9.33 22.01
N ARG A 308 26.02 9.93 21.45
CA ARG A 308 24.92 10.52 22.22
C ARG A 308 23.76 9.55 22.30
N THR A 309 23.13 9.49 23.47
CA THR A 309 21.95 8.65 23.70
C THR A 309 20.88 9.44 24.44
N ALA A 310 19.62 9.24 24.04
CA ALA A 310 18.46 9.70 24.79
C ALA A 310 18.09 8.73 25.92
N LEU A 311 18.72 7.56 25.99
CA LEU A 311 18.48 6.54 27.01
C LEU A 311 19.33 6.82 28.25
N VAL A 312 18.68 6.94 29.39
CA VAL A 312 19.31 7.14 30.70
C VAL A 312 18.59 6.30 31.74
N GLN A 313 19.12 6.27 32.97
CA GLN A 313 18.41 5.64 34.07
C GLN A 313 17.06 6.34 34.31
N PRO A 314 15.94 5.60 34.48
CA PRO A 314 14.62 6.17 34.65
C PRO A 314 14.56 7.15 35.81
N THR A 315 13.91 8.30 35.61
CA THR A 315 13.73 9.28 36.68
C THR A 315 12.76 8.71 37.73
N ARG A 316 13.15 8.74 39.01
CA ARG A 316 12.30 8.21 40.09
C ARG A 316 11.05 9.06 40.27
N PHE A 317 9.89 8.39 40.27
CA PHE A 317 8.62 9.01 40.61
C PHE A 317 8.24 8.66 42.05
N SER A 318 8.08 9.67 42.90
CA SER A 318 7.72 9.47 44.32
C SER A 318 6.33 8.87 44.52
N TRP A 319 5.45 9.01 43.52
CA TRP A 319 4.07 8.51 43.55
C TRP A 319 3.92 7.10 42.96
N LEU A 320 4.90 6.60 42.20
CA LEU A 320 4.82 5.28 41.57
C LEU A 320 5.03 4.17 42.62
N PRO A 321 4.10 3.22 42.78
CA PRO A 321 4.20 2.20 43.82
C PRO A 321 5.22 1.11 43.44
N MET A 322 6.45 1.20 43.96
CA MET A 322 7.54 0.26 43.62
C MET A 322 7.49 -1.09 44.35
N ASP A 323 6.56 -1.27 45.29
CA ASP A 323 6.41 -2.45 46.17
C ASP A 323 5.33 -3.44 45.71
N ILE A 324 4.73 -3.21 44.55
CA ILE A 324 3.77 -4.12 43.90
C ILE A 324 4.41 -4.73 42.64
N PRO A 325 3.81 -5.79 42.05
CA PRO A 325 4.24 -6.29 40.75
C PRO A 325 4.34 -5.16 39.72
N ALA A 326 5.34 -5.23 38.84
CA ALA A 326 5.62 -4.19 37.85
C ALA A 326 4.37 -3.88 37.04
N LEU A 327 3.99 -2.61 37.01
CA LEU A 327 2.86 -2.13 36.22
C LEU A 327 3.24 -2.09 34.74
N GLU A 328 2.32 -2.54 33.89
CA GLU A 328 2.45 -2.40 32.44
C GLU A 328 2.66 -0.92 32.04
N GLY A 329 3.50 -0.69 31.04
CA GLY A 329 3.97 0.65 30.64
C GLY A 329 5.05 1.27 31.55
N PHE A 330 5.25 0.75 32.78
CA PHE A 330 6.24 1.26 33.74
C PHE A 330 7.38 0.28 34.05
N LYS A 331 7.48 -0.84 33.32
CA LYS A 331 8.47 -1.91 33.57
C LYS A 331 9.90 -1.39 33.70
N ASP A 332 10.30 -0.42 32.87
CA ASP A 332 11.64 0.17 32.87
C ASP A 332 12.03 0.73 34.24
N TRP A 333 11.09 1.32 34.99
CA TRP A 333 11.32 1.85 36.34
C TRP A 333 11.54 0.75 37.38
N TYR A 334 10.79 -0.36 37.30
CA TYR A 334 10.91 -1.48 38.24
C TYR A 334 12.19 -2.29 38.01
N LEU A 335 12.55 -2.48 36.74
CA LEU A 335 13.72 -3.25 36.33
C LEU A 335 15.00 -2.41 36.29
N GLN A 336 14.90 -1.08 36.40
CA GLN A 336 16.01 -0.13 36.25
C GLN A 336 16.71 -0.23 34.88
N GLU A 337 15.92 -0.53 33.85
CA GLU A 337 16.38 -0.58 32.47
C GLU A 337 16.57 0.85 31.93
N PRO A 338 17.54 1.07 31.02
CA PRO A 338 17.69 2.36 30.35
C PRO A 338 16.38 2.79 29.67
N HIS A 339 15.96 4.03 29.91
CA HIS A 339 14.69 4.57 29.46
C HIS A 339 14.87 5.93 28.76
N TYR A 340 13.99 6.23 27.80
CA TYR A 340 14.02 7.51 27.09
C TYR A 340 13.87 8.69 28.06
N SER A 341 14.73 9.69 27.91
CA SER A 341 14.61 10.96 28.60
C SER A 341 14.63 12.11 27.62
N ALA A 342 13.51 12.82 27.58
CA ALA A 342 13.37 14.08 26.87
C ALA A 342 14.45 15.11 27.28
N LYS A 343 15.04 15.03 28.47
CA LYS A 343 16.13 15.96 28.87
C LYS A 343 17.45 15.63 28.19
N SER A 344 17.68 14.36 27.86
CA SER A 344 18.92 13.86 27.27
C SER A 344 18.83 13.71 25.74
N ASP A 345 17.63 13.87 25.17
CA ASP A 345 17.40 13.79 23.73
C ASP A 345 17.90 15.05 23.00
N PRO A 346 18.95 14.96 22.16
CA PRO A 346 19.45 16.09 21.38
C PRO A 346 18.50 16.56 20.28
N MET A 347 17.49 15.76 19.91
CA MET A 347 16.46 16.10 18.92
C MET A 347 15.22 16.76 19.52
N ARG A 348 15.11 16.83 20.85
CA ARG A 348 13.92 17.38 21.49
C ARG A 348 13.73 18.84 21.10
N ILE A 349 12.57 19.13 20.53
CA ILE A 349 12.03 20.48 20.39
C ILE A 349 10.95 20.65 21.46
N SER A 350 11.09 21.66 22.32
CA SER A 350 10.16 21.87 23.43
C SER A 350 9.96 23.34 23.71
N ASN A 351 8.70 23.72 23.90
CA ASN A 351 8.28 25.03 24.37
C ASN A 351 7.79 24.99 25.83
N LEU A 352 8.13 23.95 26.59
CA LEU A 352 7.64 23.79 27.97
C LEU A 352 8.15 24.88 28.92
N ASP A 353 9.32 25.46 28.62
CA ASP A 353 9.89 26.57 29.40
C ASP A 353 9.38 27.94 28.92
N GLU A 354 8.60 27.99 27.85
CA GLU A 354 8.00 29.23 27.36
C GLU A 354 6.75 29.58 28.20
N PRO A 355 6.50 30.88 28.46
CA PRO A 355 5.31 31.28 29.19
C PRO A 355 4.05 30.93 28.40
N LEU A 356 3.02 30.45 29.12
CA LEU A 356 1.69 30.31 28.55
C LEU A 356 1.22 31.63 27.93
N ARG A 357 0.51 31.53 26.80
CA ARG A 357 -0.15 32.67 26.16
C ARG A 357 -0.99 33.42 27.19
N ASP A 358 -0.97 34.75 27.14
CA ASP A 358 -1.66 35.61 28.10
C ASP A 358 -3.16 35.29 28.22
N SER A 359 -3.78 34.84 27.12
CA SER A 359 -5.19 34.42 27.09
C SER A 359 -5.50 33.19 27.95
N LEU A 360 -4.51 32.36 28.28
CA LEU A 360 -4.63 31.11 29.05
C LEU A 360 -4.07 31.22 30.47
N ARG A 361 -3.19 32.18 30.73
CA ARG A 361 -2.54 32.35 32.04
C ARG A 361 -3.59 32.56 33.14
N GLY A 362 -3.46 31.84 34.25
CA GLY A 362 -4.40 31.90 35.39
C GLY A 362 -5.71 31.12 35.18
N LYS A 363 -6.22 31.03 33.95
CA LYS A 363 -7.51 30.39 33.66
C LYS A 363 -7.49 28.86 33.75
N LEU A 364 -6.35 28.23 33.47
CA LEU A 364 -6.25 26.77 33.51
C LEU A 364 -6.40 26.20 34.93
N GLN A 365 -6.11 26.99 35.97
CA GLN A 365 -6.22 26.58 37.37
C GLN A 365 -7.68 26.51 37.85
N GLU A 366 -8.60 27.18 37.17
CA GLU A 366 -10.03 27.20 37.49
C GLU A 366 -10.78 25.99 36.90
N LEU A 367 -10.13 25.20 36.04
CA LEU A 367 -10.73 24.05 35.37
C LEU A 367 -10.70 22.81 36.27
N ASN A 368 -11.86 22.19 36.48
CA ASN A 368 -11.98 20.90 37.17
C ASN A 368 -12.20 19.77 36.14
N ILE A 369 -11.12 19.14 35.68
CA ILE A 369 -11.21 18.06 34.69
C ILE A 369 -11.29 16.72 35.42
N ARG A 370 -12.45 16.06 35.34
CA ARG A 370 -12.70 14.72 35.87
C ARG A 370 -12.70 13.63 34.81
N HIS A 371 -13.12 13.97 33.59
CA HIS A 371 -13.19 13.04 32.47
C HIS A 371 -12.41 13.57 31.27
N ILE A 372 -11.96 12.66 30.42
CA ILE A 372 -11.26 12.94 29.19
C ILE A 372 -11.90 12.10 28.08
N VAL A 373 -12.34 12.76 27.01
CA VAL A 373 -12.79 12.12 25.77
C VAL A 373 -11.84 12.55 24.66
N MET A 374 -11.23 11.58 23.99
CA MET A 374 -10.29 11.81 22.89
C MET A 374 -10.85 11.21 21.61
N PHE A 375 -11.17 12.09 20.66
CA PHE A 375 -11.60 11.72 19.32
C PHE A 375 -10.41 11.69 18.37
N PHE A 376 -10.29 10.55 17.69
CA PHE A 376 -9.52 10.40 16.46
C PHE A 376 -10.48 10.46 15.29
N LEU A 377 -10.39 11.54 14.52
CA LEU A 377 -11.25 11.80 13.39
C LEU A 377 -10.59 11.22 12.14
N GLU A 378 -11.12 10.10 11.67
CA GLU A 378 -10.60 9.35 10.54
C GLU A 378 -10.49 10.21 9.28
N SER A 379 -9.29 10.28 8.71
CA SER A 379 -9.03 11.00 7.46
C SER A 379 -9.46 12.49 7.48
N THR A 380 -9.68 13.09 8.65
CA THR A 380 -10.23 14.45 8.80
C THR A 380 -9.14 15.50 8.89
N ARG A 381 -9.20 16.47 7.97
CA ARG A 381 -8.23 17.58 7.84
C ARG A 381 -8.72 18.85 8.51
N ASN A 382 -7.79 19.75 8.82
CA ASN A 382 -8.13 21.06 9.41
C ASN A 382 -8.94 21.98 8.47
N ASP A 383 -8.82 21.83 7.15
CA ASP A 383 -9.57 22.64 6.16
C ASP A 383 -11.01 22.15 5.90
N VAL A 384 -11.43 21.07 6.57
CA VAL A 384 -12.82 20.58 6.61
C VAL A 384 -13.41 20.57 8.02
N PHE A 385 -12.72 21.16 9.01
CA PHE A 385 -13.16 21.22 10.41
C PHE A 385 -12.95 22.63 11.02
N PRO A 386 -13.78 23.64 10.66
CA PRO A 386 -14.92 23.58 9.74
C PRO A 386 -14.52 23.81 8.27
N ILE A 387 -15.41 23.41 7.35
CA ILE A 387 -15.23 23.64 5.91
C ILE A 387 -15.35 25.13 5.57
N LYS A 388 -14.52 25.61 4.62
CA LYS A 388 -14.43 27.05 4.26
C LYS A 388 -14.88 27.33 2.83
N LYS A 389 -15.72 28.36 2.66
CA LYS A 389 -16.05 28.98 1.38
C LYS A 389 -14.80 29.57 0.73
N ASN A 390 -14.66 29.41 -0.58
CA ASN A 390 -13.49 29.82 -1.37
C ASN A 390 -12.16 29.16 -0.95
N GLY A 391 -12.18 28.14 -0.08
CA GLY A 391 -11.02 27.32 0.24
C GLY A 391 -10.70 26.29 -0.86
N LEU A 392 -9.67 25.46 -0.63
CA LEU A 392 -9.22 24.45 -1.59
C LEU A 392 -10.36 23.54 -2.06
N ILE A 393 -11.09 22.92 -1.12
CA ILE A 393 -12.22 22.03 -1.41
C ILE A 393 -13.31 22.74 -2.23
N TRP A 394 -13.69 23.96 -1.82
CA TRP A 394 -14.70 24.76 -2.50
C TRP A 394 -14.31 25.04 -3.95
N ASN A 395 -13.08 25.51 -4.17
CA ASN A 395 -12.61 25.88 -5.49
C ASN A 395 -12.55 24.67 -6.42
N ARG A 396 -12.07 23.52 -5.93
CA ARG A 396 -12.06 22.27 -6.68
C ARG A 396 -13.45 21.87 -7.18
N PHE A 397 -14.50 22.02 -6.35
CA PHE A 397 -15.86 21.77 -6.81
C PHE A 397 -16.38 22.86 -7.76
N ALA A 398 -16.12 24.13 -7.46
CA ALA A 398 -16.53 25.26 -8.30
C ALA A 398 -15.98 25.17 -9.73
N ASP A 399 -14.73 24.71 -9.88
CA ASP A 399 -14.05 24.55 -11.16
C ASP A 399 -14.74 23.53 -12.09
N THR A 400 -15.62 22.67 -11.55
CA THR A 400 -16.39 21.72 -12.36
C THR A 400 -17.64 22.35 -13.00
N PHE A 401 -18.03 23.56 -12.59
CA PHE A 401 -19.22 24.26 -13.10
C PHE A 401 -18.83 25.53 -13.88
N PRO A 402 -19.46 25.82 -15.03
CA PRO A 402 -19.10 26.96 -15.89
C PRO A 402 -19.37 28.33 -15.25
N HIS A 403 -20.26 28.39 -14.25
CA HIS A 403 -20.68 29.63 -13.59
C HIS A 403 -20.44 29.58 -12.07
N GLY A 404 -19.51 28.73 -11.63
CA GLY A 404 -19.27 28.46 -10.21
C GLY A 404 -20.33 27.53 -9.58
N LEU A 405 -20.21 27.31 -8.28
CA LEU A 405 -21.04 26.33 -7.56
C LEU A 405 -22.54 26.68 -7.61
N PRO A 406 -23.41 25.72 -7.99
CA PRO A 406 -24.86 25.82 -7.84
C PRO A 406 -25.30 26.13 -6.41
N GLN A 407 -26.38 26.90 -6.26
CA GLN A 407 -26.88 27.41 -4.97
C GLN A 407 -27.19 26.28 -3.97
N ASP A 408 -27.76 25.17 -4.42
CA ASP A 408 -28.05 24.00 -3.61
C ASP A 408 -26.78 23.34 -3.02
N ILE A 409 -25.69 23.31 -3.80
CA ILE A 409 -24.39 22.83 -3.32
C ILE A 409 -23.78 23.83 -2.33
N GLN A 410 -23.90 25.14 -2.59
CA GLN A 410 -23.44 26.17 -1.64
C GLN A 410 -24.16 26.05 -0.29
N GLU A 411 -25.48 25.87 -0.29
CA GLU A 411 -26.29 25.68 0.91
C GLU A 411 -25.94 24.37 1.63
N LYS A 412 -25.63 23.32 0.89
CA LYS A 412 -25.18 22.04 1.47
C LYS A 412 -23.82 22.19 2.17
N LEU A 413 -22.86 22.88 1.56
CA LEU A 413 -21.54 23.13 2.14
C LEU A 413 -21.63 24.05 3.38
N ALA A 414 -22.51 25.05 3.34
CA ALA A 414 -22.73 25.97 4.47
C ALA A 414 -23.25 25.27 5.73
N ASN A 415 -24.04 24.21 5.56
CA ASN A 415 -24.66 23.47 6.67
C ASN A 415 -23.95 22.14 6.99
N LEU A 416 -22.75 21.92 6.42
CA LEU A 416 -22.09 20.62 6.50
C LEU A 416 -21.42 20.36 7.85
N THR A 417 -20.76 21.38 8.43
CA THR A 417 -19.91 21.23 9.63
C THR A 417 -20.26 22.19 10.78
N PRO A 418 -21.54 22.35 11.16
CA PRO A 418 -21.94 23.28 12.21
C PRO A 418 -21.37 22.92 13.59
N THR A 419 -21.10 21.64 13.86
CA THR A 419 -20.52 21.19 15.13
C THR A 419 -19.06 21.58 15.20
N ALA A 420 -18.30 21.45 14.11
CA ALA A 420 -16.94 21.95 14.00
C ALA A 420 -16.88 23.47 14.23
N ASN A 421 -17.80 24.25 13.67
CA ASN A 421 -17.89 25.70 13.96
C ASN A 421 -18.13 25.96 15.46
N PHE A 422 -19.05 25.23 16.09
CA PHE A 422 -19.35 25.36 17.51
C PHE A 422 -18.15 25.00 18.41
N ILE A 423 -17.43 23.92 18.09
CA ILE A 423 -16.27 23.42 18.85
C ILE A 423 -15.08 24.39 18.71
N THR A 424 -14.72 24.75 17.48
CA THR A 424 -13.55 25.60 17.20
C THR A 424 -13.82 27.07 17.52
N GLY A 425 -15.09 27.47 17.48
CA GLY A 425 -15.50 28.87 17.52
C GLY A 425 -15.12 29.66 16.25
N ASP A 426 -14.66 28.97 15.21
CA ASP A 426 -14.32 29.56 13.90
C ASP A 426 -15.60 29.68 13.06
N TYR A 427 -16.09 30.92 12.95
CA TYR A 427 -17.17 31.32 12.06
C TYR A 427 -16.67 32.23 10.92
N SER A 428 -15.34 32.27 10.72
CA SER A 428 -14.70 32.99 9.61
C SER A 428 -14.50 32.04 8.42
N ASP A 429 -15.52 31.24 8.15
CA ASP A 429 -15.57 30.23 7.09
C ASP A 429 -16.16 30.76 5.78
N GLY A 430 -16.67 32.00 5.79
CA GLY A 430 -17.25 32.67 4.62
C GLY A 430 -18.73 32.33 4.37
N PHE A 431 -19.38 31.58 5.25
CA PHE A 431 -20.82 31.32 5.21
C PHE A 431 -21.60 32.29 6.10
N GLU A 432 -22.88 32.49 5.78
CA GLU A 432 -23.78 33.25 6.65
C GLU A 432 -24.31 32.35 7.77
N HIS A 433 -24.15 32.81 9.01
CA HIS A 433 -24.57 32.07 10.21
C HIS A 433 -25.57 32.90 11.00
N ALA A 434 -26.80 32.40 11.13
CA ALA A 434 -27.85 33.05 11.91
C ALA A 434 -27.46 33.20 13.39
N ASN A 435 -26.86 32.14 13.96
CA ASN A 435 -26.34 32.10 15.31
C ASN A 435 -24.89 31.63 15.28
N ARG A 436 -24.05 32.14 16.19
CA ARG A 436 -22.63 31.78 16.30
C ARG A 436 -22.30 31.23 17.70
N PRO A 437 -22.96 30.16 18.15
CA PRO A 437 -22.69 29.58 19.47
C PRO A 437 -21.24 29.10 19.53
N LYS A 438 -20.57 29.30 20.67
CA LYS A 438 -19.19 28.83 20.85
C LYS A 438 -19.14 27.99 22.11
N ARG A 439 -18.56 26.79 22.00
CA ARG A 439 -18.22 25.99 23.18
C ARG A 439 -17.10 26.65 23.98
N GLY A 440 -16.12 27.22 23.28
CA GLY A 440 -14.84 27.64 23.85
C GLY A 440 -13.82 26.50 23.87
N GLY A 441 -12.53 26.85 23.97
CA GLY A 441 -11.43 25.89 23.94
C GLY A 441 -10.20 26.44 23.22
N ILE A 442 -9.26 25.55 22.93
CA ILE A 442 -8.04 25.86 22.18
C ILE A 442 -8.12 25.12 20.84
N HIS A 443 -8.06 25.89 19.74
CA HIS A 443 -8.00 25.35 18.39
C HIS A 443 -6.62 25.60 17.79
N PHE A 444 -5.96 24.53 17.35
CA PHE A 444 -4.64 24.58 16.74
C PHE A 444 -4.78 24.44 15.22
N THR A 445 -4.52 25.52 14.48
CA THR A 445 -4.64 25.54 13.01
C THR A 445 -3.40 25.04 12.28
N ASN A 446 -2.29 24.87 12.99
CA ASN A 446 -1.03 24.37 12.46
C ASN A 446 -0.52 23.20 13.32
N ALA A 447 -1.41 22.25 13.59
CA ALA A 447 -1.09 20.98 14.23
C ALA A 447 -0.91 19.90 13.17
N HIS A 448 0.08 19.03 13.37
CA HIS A 448 0.35 17.90 12.49
C HIS A 448 0.17 16.61 13.28
N THR A 449 -0.43 15.61 12.64
CA THR A 449 -0.52 14.27 13.19
C THR A 449 0.87 13.63 13.34
N SER A 450 1.00 12.69 14.28
CA SER A 450 2.25 11.96 14.56
C SER A 450 2.59 10.91 13.50
N GLY A 451 1.63 10.53 12.65
CA GLY A 451 1.85 9.58 11.56
C GLY A 451 0.84 9.76 10.42
N THR A 452 1.10 9.14 9.28
CA THR A 452 0.19 9.14 8.13
C THR A 452 -0.72 7.90 8.12
N TYR A 453 -0.74 7.12 9.20
CA TYR A 453 -1.49 5.89 9.33
C TYR A 453 -2.13 5.85 10.71
N THR A 454 -3.42 5.56 10.77
CA THR A 454 -4.25 5.58 11.97
C THR A 454 -3.59 4.99 13.21
N LEU A 455 -3.07 3.75 13.12
CA LEU A 455 -2.50 3.04 14.27
C LEU A 455 -1.20 3.68 14.77
N LYS A 456 -0.42 4.28 13.87
CA LYS A 456 0.76 5.09 14.23
C LYS A 456 0.33 6.35 14.95
N SER A 457 -0.73 7.00 14.46
CA SER A 457 -1.26 8.22 15.05
C SER A 457 -1.84 7.99 16.44
N LEU A 458 -2.59 6.90 16.64
CA LEU A 458 -3.08 6.46 17.95
C LEU A 458 -1.92 6.28 18.93
N THR A 459 -0.89 5.52 18.52
CA THR A 459 0.30 5.29 19.35
C THR A 459 1.00 6.60 19.71
N GLY A 460 1.23 7.47 18.72
CA GLY A 460 1.94 8.72 18.95
C GLY A 460 1.17 9.70 19.84
N THR A 461 -0.16 9.75 19.73
CA THR A 461 -1.00 10.65 20.54
C THR A 461 -1.26 10.08 21.95
N ILE A 462 -1.66 8.82 22.07
CA ILE A 462 -2.05 8.23 23.36
C ILE A 462 -0.83 7.96 24.25
N CYS A 463 0.34 7.71 23.65
CA CYS A 463 1.58 7.43 24.36
C CYS A 463 2.59 8.59 24.36
N GLY A 464 2.37 9.62 23.53
CA GLY A 464 3.27 10.77 23.45
C GLY A 464 4.65 10.43 22.88
N ILE A 465 4.71 9.49 21.92
CA ILE A 465 5.95 9.01 21.31
C ILE A 465 5.99 9.22 19.80
N ALA A 466 7.18 9.13 19.22
CA ALA A 466 7.28 8.89 17.78
C ALA A 466 6.99 7.40 17.54
N PRO A 467 5.94 7.05 16.79
CA PRO A 467 5.64 5.65 16.51
C PRO A 467 6.77 5.04 15.66
N LEU A 468 6.90 3.71 15.68
CA LEU A 468 7.98 3.02 15.01
C LEU A 468 8.02 3.37 13.51
N ALA A 469 9.18 3.79 13.02
CA ALA A 469 9.45 4.09 11.61
C ALA A 469 9.55 2.79 10.78
N ALA A 470 8.47 2.02 10.78
CA ALA A 470 8.28 0.80 10.04
C ALA A 470 6.87 0.80 9.42
N ASP A 471 6.74 0.08 8.33
CA ASP A 471 5.46 -0.07 7.64
C ASP A 471 4.47 -0.82 8.54
N PHE A 472 3.20 -0.43 8.48
CA PHE A 472 2.10 -1.04 9.23
C PHE A 472 2.29 -1.00 10.76
N ASN A 473 1.32 -1.54 11.49
CA ASN A 473 1.36 -1.63 12.94
C ASN A 473 2.31 -2.75 13.38
N LEU A 474 3.54 -2.34 13.67
CA LEU A 474 4.50 -3.18 14.39
C LEU A 474 4.66 -2.75 15.85
N ASP A 475 4.12 -1.59 16.23
CA ASP A 475 4.23 -1.00 17.57
C ASP A 475 3.66 -1.96 18.63
N TYR A 476 2.58 -2.68 18.34
CA TYR A 476 1.96 -3.64 19.27
C TYR A 476 2.89 -4.77 19.73
N SER A 477 3.89 -5.12 18.91
CA SER A 477 4.82 -6.24 19.16
C SER A 477 6.19 -5.77 19.64
N HIS A 478 6.39 -4.46 19.76
CA HIS A 478 7.66 -3.86 20.18
C HIS A 478 7.48 -3.08 21.49
N HIS A 479 8.60 -2.72 22.11
CA HIS A 479 8.58 -1.94 23.34
C HIS A 479 8.06 -0.52 23.08
N ILE A 480 6.84 -0.22 23.53
CA ILE A 480 6.32 1.14 23.59
C ILE A 480 7.03 1.85 24.74
N TYR A 481 8.05 2.62 24.39
CA TYR A 481 9.07 3.12 25.32
C TYR A 481 8.62 4.28 26.23
N GLN A 482 7.32 4.58 26.28
CA GLN A 482 6.70 5.49 27.25
C GLN A 482 5.37 4.90 27.75
N PRO A 483 5.01 5.10 29.02
CA PRO A 483 3.70 4.72 29.52
C PRO A 483 2.61 5.55 28.84
N CYS A 484 1.73 4.88 28.11
CA CYS A 484 0.54 5.50 27.53
C CYS A 484 -0.47 5.98 28.57
N LEU A 485 -1.39 6.87 28.19
CA LEU A 485 -2.42 7.42 29.09
C LEU A 485 -3.18 6.36 29.91
N PRO A 486 -3.67 5.23 29.34
CA PRO A 486 -4.31 4.17 30.13
C PRO A 486 -3.39 3.58 31.22
N HIS A 487 -2.11 3.36 30.92
CA HIS A 487 -1.12 2.91 31.90
C HIS A 487 -0.96 3.92 33.04
N ILE A 488 -0.86 5.20 32.71
CA ILE A 488 -0.73 6.28 33.69
C ILE A 488 -1.95 6.30 34.61
N PHE A 489 -3.17 6.26 34.05
CA PHE A 489 -4.41 6.24 34.83
C PHE A 489 -4.52 5.03 35.75
N ASN A 490 -4.13 3.85 35.27
CA ASN A 490 -4.05 2.65 36.11
C ASN A 490 -3.02 2.81 37.24
N ALA A 491 -1.85 3.35 36.96
CA ALA A 491 -0.82 3.60 37.97
C ALA A 491 -1.27 4.59 39.04
N LEU A 492 -2.00 5.65 38.66
CA LEU A 492 -2.62 6.59 39.59
C LEU A 492 -3.65 5.90 40.50
N ASN A 493 -4.52 5.05 39.93
CA ASN A 493 -5.45 4.25 40.74
C ASN A 493 -4.72 3.39 41.79
N LYS A 494 -3.59 2.76 41.40
CA LYS A 494 -2.78 1.94 42.33
C LYS A 494 -2.08 2.77 43.40
N ALA A 495 -1.61 3.96 43.06
CA ALA A 495 -1.02 4.88 44.03
C ALA A 495 -2.05 5.34 45.08
N GLU A 496 -3.27 5.68 44.65
CA GLU A 496 -4.38 6.08 45.54
C GLU A 496 -4.83 4.90 46.43
N GLU A 497 -4.95 3.68 45.89
CA GLU A 497 -5.28 2.46 46.64
C GLU A 497 -4.28 2.20 47.79
N LYS A 498 -2.99 2.43 47.54
CA LYS A 498 -1.94 2.29 48.55
C LYS A 498 -2.05 3.33 49.65
N GLN A 499 -2.32 4.60 49.30
CA GLN A 499 -2.44 5.69 50.27
C GLN A 499 -3.66 5.55 51.19
N ALA A 500 -4.79 5.07 50.67
CA ALA A 500 -6.03 4.92 51.43
C ALA A 500 -6.02 3.76 52.44
N GLY A 501 -5.09 2.80 52.29
CA GLY A 501 -5.07 1.55 53.06
C GLY A 501 -6.23 0.61 52.71
N ILE A 502 -5.98 -0.71 52.78
CA ILE A 502 -6.88 -1.78 52.32
C ILE A 502 -8.31 -1.74 52.93
N LYS A 503 -8.51 -1.02 54.05
CA LYS A 503 -9.77 -1.06 54.82
C LYS A 503 -10.82 0.02 54.50
N LYS A 504 -10.52 0.98 53.63
CA LYS A 504 -11.53 1.93 53.09
C LYS A 504 -11.14 2.35 51.67
N THR A 505 -11.01 1.42 50.73
CA THR A 505 -11.04 1.78 49.31
C THR A 505 -12.44 2.28 48.99
N SER A 506 -12.61 3.59 49.10
CA SER A 506 -13.66 4.29 48.38
C SER A 506 -13.50 3.89 46.91
N GLN A 507 -14.44 3.12 46.36
CA GLN A 507 -14.45 2.82 44.91
C GLN A 507 -14.63 4.07 44.05
N LYS A 508 -14.80 5.23 44.67
CA LYS A 508 -14.98 6.53 44.02
C LYS A 508 -13.66 7.05 43.46
N ASP A 509 -13.79 7.85 42.42
CA ASP A 509 -12.76 8.64 41.73
C ASP A 509 -11.69 7.82 40.99
N LYS A 510 -11.89 6.51 40.82
CA LYS A 510 -11.00 5.68 40.00
C LYS A 510 -11.14 6.02 38.53
N TRP A 511 -10.02 6.06 37.82
CA TRP A 511 -10.00 6.15 36.37
C TRP A 511 -10.40 4.83 35.72
N LYS A 512 -11.31 4.90 34.75
CA LYS A 512 -11.65 3.81 33.83
C LYS A 512 -11.33 4.22 32.40
N SER A 513 -10.55 3.38 31.71
CA SER A 513 -10.09 3.62 30.34
C SER A 513 -10.89 2.77 29.35
N TYR A 514 -11.33 3.39 28.26
CA TYR A 514 -12.16 2.77 27.22
C TYR A 514 -11.64 3.15 25.83
N PHE A 515 -11.71 2.22 24.89
CA PHE A 515 -11.43 2.43 23.48
C PHE A 515 -12.56 1.89 22.61
N PHE A 516 -13.30 2.77 21.93
CA PHE A 516 -14.49 2.39 21.15
C PHE A 516 -14.33 2.74 19.66
N GLN A 517 -14.77 1.83 18.78
CA GLN A 517 -14.89 2.06 17.34
C GLN A 517 -15.94 1.15 16.68
N ALA A 518 -16.39 1.51 15.48
CA ALA A 518 -17.31 0.70 14.66
C ALA A 518 -16.59 -0.18 13.62
N ALA A 519 -15.26 -0.06 13.55
CA ALA A 519 -14.41 -0.83 12.66
C ALA A 519 -13.86 -2.11 13.29
N LYS A 520 -13.29 -2.99 12.46
CA LYS A 520 -12.59 -4.21 12.87
C LYS A 520 -11.36 -3.91 13.73
N LEU A 521 -11.27 -4.59 14.86
CA LEU A 521 -10.07 -4.61 15.71
C LEU A 521 -9.04 -5.65 15.25
N ASP A 522 -9.46 -6.66 14.47
CA ASP A 522 -8.51 -7.70 14.01
C ASP A 522 -7.59 -7.20 12.88
N TYR A 523 -7.96 -6.12 12.20
CA TYR A 523 -7.17 -5.54 11.12
C TYR A 523 -5.82 -5.03 11.63
N ASP A 524 -4.74 -5.49 11.00
CA ASP A 524 -3.36 -5.08 11.30
C ASP A 524 -3.04 -5.08 12.81
N SER A 525 -3.55 -6.06 13.56
CA SER A 525 -3.36 -6.20 15.01
C SER A 525 -3.79 -4.96 15.83
N HIS A 526 -4.82 -4.23 15.39
CA HIS A 526 -5.33 -3.05 16.07
C HIS A 526 -5.76 -3.35 17.52
N GLY A 527 -6.51 -4.42 17.76
CA GLY A 527 -6.92 -4.83 19.12
C GLY A 527 -5.72 -5.11 20.04
N ALA A 528 -4.70 -5.81 19.52
CA ALA A 528 -3.48 -6.08 20.26
C ALA A 528 -2.71 -4.79 20.60
N LEU A 529 -2.73 -3.79 19.71
CA LEU A 529 -2.16 -2.47 19.99
C LEU A 529 -2.91 -1.76 21.12
N MET A 530 -4.24 -1.82 21.16
CA MET A 530 -5.02 -1.21 22.25
C MET A 530 -4.68 -1.84 23.60
N SER A 531 -4.60 -3.18 23.67
CA SER A 531 -4.14 -3.88 24.87
C SER A 531 -2.70 -3.50 25.22
N ALA A 532 -1.79 -3.40 24.24
CA ALA A 532 -0.40 -2.99 24.45
C ALA A 532 -0.26 -1.54 24.95
N MET A 533 -1.21 -0.65 24.62
CA MET A 533 -1.29 0.71 25.15
C MET A 533 -2.00 0.80 26.52
N GLY A 534 -2.40 -0.33 27.09
CA GLY A 534 -2.91 -0.44 28.46
C GLY A 534 -4.42 -0.26 28.60
N PHE A 535 -5.18 -0.31 27.49
CA PHE A 535 -6.64 -0.39 27.60
C PHE A 535 -7.03 -1.78 28.15
N PRO A 536 -7.93 -1.85 29.14
CA PRO A 536 -8.43 -3.14 29.63
C PRO A 536 -9.30 -3.80 28.56
N ASP A 537 -9.26 -5.14 28.47
CA ASP A 537 -9.96 -5.89 27.43
C ASP A 537 -11.48 -5.64 27.44
N GLU A 538 -12.10 -5.52 28.63
CA GLU A 538 -13.52 -5.17 28.77
C GLU A 538 -13.85 -3.72 28.36
N GLY A 539 -12.83 -2.87 28.25
CA GLY A 539 -12.95 -1.48 27.82
C GLY A 539 -12.74 -1.29 26.32
N ILE A 540 -12.40 -2.34 25.57
CA ILE A 540 -12.15 -2.28 24.12
C ILE A 540 -13.41 -2.78 23.38
N ILE A 541 -14.04 -1.89 22.61
CA ILE A 541 -15.21 -2.20 21.79
C ILE A 541 -14.90 -1.94 20.32
N GLY A 542 -15.07 -2.97 19.50
CA GLY A 542 -14.97 -2.92 18.04
C GLY A 542 -16.07 -3.72 17.36
N GLN A 543 -16.01 -3.78 16.04
CA GLN A 543 -16.99 -4.47 15.19
C GLN A 543 -17.25 -5.92 15.63
N GLU A 544 -16.21 -6.66 16.01
CA GLU A 544 -16.28 -8.06 16.39
C GLU A 544 -17.18 -8.26 17.62
N TYR A 545 -16.99 -7.44 18.66
CA TYR A 545 -17.83 -7.47 19.86
C TYR A 545 -19.25 -7.00 19.55
N LEU A 546 -19.40 -5.89 18.81
CA LEU A 546 -20.70 -5.30 18.47
C LEU A 546 -21.58 -6.24 17.64
N ARG A 547 -20.98 -7.09 16.79
CA ARG A 547 -21.71 -8.11 16.00
C ARG A 547 -21.92 -9.43 16.76
N SER A 548 -21.30 -9.60 17.92
CA SER A 548 -21.38 -10.84 18.69
C SER A 548 -22.72 -10.97 19.43
N ALA A 549 -23.12 -12.21 19.73
CA ALA A 549 -24.28 -12.47 20.59
C ALA A 549 -24.09 -11.97 22.03
N ASN A 550 -22.86 -11.62 22.43
CA ASN A 550 -22.51 -11.10 23.74
C ASN A 550 -22.56 -9.56 23.81
N ALA A 551 -22.89 -8.89 22.71
CA ALA A 551 -23.06 -7.44 22.68
C ALA A 551 -24.15 -7.02 23.66
N LYS A 552 -23.81 -6.15 24.62
CA LYS A 552 -24.72 -5.67 25.67
C LYS A 552 -26.05 -5.11 25.12
N HIS A 553 -26.01 -4.39 24.01
CA HIS A 553 -27.17 -3.76 23.38
C HIS A 553 -27.73 -4.58 22.21
N GLY A 554 -27.37 -5.86 22.12
CA GLY A 554 -27.75 -6.75 21.03
C GLY A 554 -26.77 -6.69 19.86
N ALA A 555 -26.75 -7.77 19.08
CA ALA A 555 -25.84 -7.90 17.94
C ALA A 555 -26.22 -6.93 16.81
N VAL A 556 -25.26 -6.12 16.37
CA VAL A 556 -25.42 -5.17 15.27
C VAL A 556 -25.53 -5.92 13.94
N THR A 557 -26.63 -5.70 13.24
CA THR A 557 -26.94 -6.31 11.93
C THR A 557 -26.77 -5.35 10.75
N LEU A 558 -26.32 -4.12 11.01
CA LEU A 558 -26.07 -3.10 9.99
C LEU A 558 -25.08 -3.62 8.94
N GLU A 559 -25.27 -3.21 7.70
CA GLU A 559 -24.34 -3.50 6.63
C GLU A 559 -23.07 -2.68 6.80
N ASN A 560 -21.93 -3.20 6.34
CA ASN A 560 -20.72 -2.41 6.34
C ASN A 560 -20.81 -1.30 5.28
N ILE A 561 -20.40 -0.09 5.65
CA ILE A 561 -20.25 1.05 4.75
C ILE A 561 -18.94 0.95 3.95
N ASN A 562 -17.92 0.29 4.49
CA ASN A 562 -16.65 0.02 3.81
C ASN A 562 -16.12 -1.39 4.14
N ASP A 563 -14.88 -1.72 3.75
CA ASP A 563 -14.33 -3.06 3.99
C ASP A 563 -14.08 -3.39 5.50
N PHE A 564 -14.09 -2.36 6.34
CA PHE A 564 -13.64 -2.38 7.73
C PHE A 564 -14.72 -2.08 8.76
N ALA A 565 -15.75 -1.31 8.43
CA ALA A 565 -16.67 -0.71 9.38
C ALA A 565 -18.12 -0.64 8.90
N PHE A 566 -19.03 -0.59 9.88
CA PHE A 566 -20.38 -0.03 9.73
C PHE A 566 -20.42 1.36 10.41
N GLU A 567 -21.53 2.06 10.33
CA GLU A 567 -21.70 3.40 10.91
C GLU A 567 -21.53 3.46 12.44
N GLU A 568 -21.21 4.63 12.98
CA GLU A 568 -20.90 4.80 14.41
C GLU A 568 -22.13 4.71 15.33
N ASP A 569 -23.34 4.91 14.82
CA ASP A 569 -24.59 4.99 15.58
C ASP A 569 -24.77 3.91 16.68
N PRO A 570 -24.44 2.62 16.48
CA PRO A 570 -24.54 1.61 17.53
C PRO A 570 -23.68 1.87 18.77
N LEU A 571 -22.65 2.70 18.69
CA LEU A 571 -21.81 3.06 19.83
C LEU A 571 -22.51 4.03 20.80
N GLU A 572 -23.60 4.69 20.38
CA GLU A 572 -24.30 5.72 21.18
C GLU A 572 -24.72 5.17 22.55
N ASP A 573 -25.29 3.96 22.58
CA ASP A 573 -25.73 3.30 23.81
C ASP A 573 -24.56 2.92 24.73
N TYR A 574 -23.43 2.51 24.15
CA TYR A 574 -22.23 2.16 24.90
C TYR A 574 -21.55 3.40 25.52
N ILE A 575 -21.46 4.50 24.78
CA ILE A 575 -20.93 5.77 25.30
C ILE A 575 -21.86 6.32 26.39
N THR A 576 -23.17 6.21 26.19
CA THR A 576 -24.17 6.59 27.21
C THR A 576 -23.97 5.79 28.49
N ASP A 577 -23.77 4.47 28.39
CA ASP A 577 -23.49 3.61 29.55
C ASP A 577 -22.21 4.00 30.29
N VAL A 578 -21.13 4.32 29.57
CA VAL A 578 -19.86 4.75 30.18
C VAL A 578 -20.08 5.95 31.10
N PHE A 579 -20.74 6.99 30.61
CA PHE A 579 -20.94 8.21 31.38
C PHE A 579 -22.06 8.09 32.43
N LYS A 580 -23.10 7.30 32.17
CA LYS A 580 -24.09 6.96 33.19
C LYS A 580 -23.45 6.24 34.37
N ASN A 581 -22.61 5.25 34.10
CA ASN A 581 -21.88 4.51 35.14
C ASN A 581 -20.86 5.40 35.86
N ALA A 582 -20.20 6.30 35.14
CA ALA A 582 -19.28 7.26 35.74
C ALA A 582 -19.98 8.14 36.78
N THR A 583 -21.18 8.63 36.47
CA THR A 583 -21.99 9.45 37.38
C THR A 583 -22.53 8.64 38.56
N THR A 584 -23.00 7.41 38.36
CA THR A 584 -23.56 6.58 39.44
C THR A 584 -22.50 6.06 40.40
N GLU A 585 -21.34 5.66 39.89
CA GLU A 585 -20.22 5.13 40.69
C GLU A 585 -19.24 6.21 41.15
N ASN A 586 -19.41 7.45 40.68
CA ASN A 586 -18.51 8.59 40.86
C ASN A 586 -17.08 8.27 40.41
N ASN A 587 -16.92 7.68 39.22
CA ASN A 587 -15.64 7.31 38.62
C ASN A 587 -15.16 8.35 37.59
N ARG A 588 -13.86 8.39 37.33
CA ARG A 588 -13.25 9.22 36.26
C ARG A 588 -13.18 8.40 34.97
N VAL A 589 -13.36 9.04 33.82
CA VAL A 589 -13.40 8.37 32.51
C VAL A 589 -12.28 8.87 31.64
N PHE A 590 -11.56 7.95 31.01
CA PHE A 590 -10.77 8.19 29.82
C PHE A 590 -11.38 7.37 28.67
N LEU A 591 -12.04 8.04 27.73
CA LEU A 591 -12.62 7.41 26.55
C LEU A 591 -11.85 7.87 25.32
N SER A 592 -11.23 6.93 24.61
CA SER A 592 -10.70 7.14 23.28
C SER A 592 -11.69 6.59 22.25
N HIS A 593 -12.00 7.35 21.21
CA HIS A 593 -12.92 6.94 20.17
C HIS A 593 -12.37 7.32 18.79
N ILE A 594 -12.41 6.38 17.86
CA ILE A 594 -12.06 6.63 16.46
C ILE A 594 -13.30 6.53 15.57
N THR A 595 -13.49 7.53 14.71
CA THR A 595 -14.52 7.53 13.66
C THR A 595 -14.06 6.67 12.48
N SER A 596 -14.95 6.28 11.59
CA SER A 596 -14.71 5.26 10.56
C SER A 596 -15.48 5.50 9.27
N THR A 597 -16.57 6.28 9.31
CA THR A 597 -17.40 6.60 8.14
C THR A 597 -16.65 7.40 7.07
N SER A 598 -15.73 8.26 7.50
CA SER A 598 -14.81 9.03 6.67
C SER A 598 -13.62 8.22 6.14
N HIS A 599 -13.54 6.91 6.40
CA HIS A 599 -12.53 6.04 5.79
C HIS A 599 -12.85 5.79 4.31
N HIS A 600 -11.81 5.65 3.47
CA HIS A 600 -11.96 5.26 2.06
C HIS A 600 -12.77 3.95 1.93
N ARG A 601 -13.80 3.83 1.07
CA ARG A 601 -14.19 4.63 -0.11
C ARG A 601 -15.22 5.75 0.16
N PHE A 602 -15.36 6.18 1.41
CA PHE A 602 -16.25 7.27 1.83
C PHE A 602 -17.73 7.01 1.53
N HIS A 603 -18.20 5.77 1.71
CA HIS A 603 -19.62 5.49 1.57
C HIS A 603 -20.39 5.97 2.80
N LEU A 604 -21.51 6.63 2.54
CA LEU A 604 -22.47 6.94 3.58
C LEU A 604 -23.32 5.70 3.93
N PRO A 605 -23.88 5.66 5.15
CA PRO A 605 -24.94 4.72 5.50
C PRO A 605 -26.12 4.82 4.53
N LYS A 606 -26.85 3.72 4.28
CA LYS A 606 -27.96 3.70 3.31
C LYS A 606 -29.10 4.67 3.66
N THR A 607 -29.22 5.01 4.93
CA THR A 607 -30.22 5.96 5.47
C THR A 607 -29.87 7.41 5.13
N GLU A 608 -28.64 7.69 4.71
CA GLU A 608 -28.13 9.02 4.46
C GLU A 608 -28.21 9.40 2.98
N LYS A 609 -28.62 10.64 2.71
CA LYS A 609 -28.74 11.15 1.34
C LYS A 609 -27.38 11.61 0.83
N TYR A 610 -26.86 10.91 -0.17
CA TYR A 610 -25.71 11.36 -0.95
C TYR A 610 -26.06 12.58 -1.82
N THR A 611 -25.18 13.58 -1.83
CA THR A 611 -25.27 14.75 -2.73
C THR A 611 -23.97 14.88 -3.53
N PRO A 612 -23.99 14.75 -4.87
CA PRO A 612 -22.80 14.98 -5.69
C PRO A 612 -22.45 16.47 -5.64
N MET A 613 -21.23 16.79 -5.19
CA MET A 613 -20.77 18.18 -5.04
C MET A 613 -20.12 18.73 -6.31
N ALA A 614 -19.87 17.87 -7.30
CA ALA A 614 -19.15 18.18 -8.52
C ALA A 614 -19.96 17.81 -9.77
N ASN A 615 -19.74 18.55 -10.86
CA ASN A 615 -20.25 18.20 -12.17
C ASN A 615 -19.38 17.15 -12.88
N GLY A 616 -19.97 16.29 -13.69
CA GLY A 616 -19.23 15.38 -14.59
C GLY A 616 -18.52 14.18 -13.93
N GLY A 617 -18.74 13.90 -12.65
CA GLY A 617 -18.31 12.68 -11.96
C GLY A 617 -16.81 12.52 -11.71
N HIS A 618 -15.95 13.39 -12.24
CA HIS A 618 -14.49 13.32 -12.05
C HIS A 618 -14.08 13.44 -10.57
N LEU A 619 -14.81 14.25 -9.79
CA LEU A 619 -14.59 14.45 -8.35
C LEU A 619 -15.62 13.69 -7.48
N GLU A 620 -16.10 12.54 -7.96
CA GLU A 620 -17.07 11.69 -7.23
C GLU A 620 -16.52 11.25 -5.87
N MET A 621 -15.25 10.81 -5.81
CA MET A 621 -14.62 10.40 -4.55
C MET A 621 -14.51 11.56 -3.55
N MET A 622 -14.15 12.76 -4.02
CA MET A 622 -14.11 13.96 -3.19
C MET A 622 -15.50 14.39 -2.73
N SER A 623 -16.52 14.27 -3.58
CA SER A 623 -17.92 14.50 -3.22
C SER A 623 -18.36 13.56 -2.10
N ARG A 624 -18.04 12.27 -2.20
CA ARG A 624 -18.31 11.28 -1.16
C ARG A 624 -17.61 11.59 0.15
N TYR A 625 -16.31 11.88 0.12
CA TYR A 625 -15.52 12.28 1.30
C TYR A 625 -16.19 13.45 2.04
N ILE A 626 -16.54 14.52 1.33
CA ILE A 626 -17.18 15.69 1.95
C ILE A 626 -18.55 15.36 2.54
N ASN A 627 -19.34 14.49 1.91
CA ASN A 627 -20.58 14.02 2.52
C ASN A 627 -20.32 13.23 3.82
N THR A 628 -19.28 12.40 3.87
CA THR A 628 -18.92 11.66 5.10
C THR A 628 -18.41 12.57 6.22
N ILE A 629 -17.71 13.66 5.91
CA ILE A 629 -17.33 14.67 6.91
C ILE A 629 -18.58 15.27 7.57
N GLY A 630 -19.63 15.56 6.79
CA GLY A 630 -20.88 16.04 7.36
C GLY A 630 -21.60 15.01 8.24
N TYR A 631 -21.43 13.71 7.97
CA TYR A 631 -21.93 12.64 8.85
C TYR A 631 -21.13 12.60 10.16
N GLU A 632 -19.80 12.63 10.07
CA GLU A 632 -18.89 12.66 11.21
C GLU A 632 -19.18 13.86 12.14
N ASP A 633 -19.42 15.05 11.59
CA ASP A 633 -19.79 16.25 12.34
C ASP A 633 -21.06 16.03 13.19
N ARG A 634 -22.08 15.37 12.63
CA ARG A 634 -23.32 15.03 13.34
C ARG A 634 -23.11 13.96 14.40
N TRP A 635 -22.25 12.97 14.14
CA TRP A 635 -21.89 11.95 15.11
C TRP A 635 -21.21 12.58 16.34
N ILE A 636 -20.26 13.49 16.12
CA ILE A 636 -19.62 14.26 17.20
C ILE A 636 -20.68 15.00 18.03
N ARG A 637 -21.68 15.61 17.38
CA ARG A 637 -22.78 16.28 18.09
C ARG A 637 -23.54 15.34 19.00
N LYS A 638 -23.87 14.13 18.55
CA LYS A 638 -24.55 13.12 19.38
C LYS A 638 -23.77 12.79 20.64
N VAL A 639 -22.45 12.60 20.53
CA VAL A 639 -21.61 12.32 21.71
C VAL A 639 -21.53 13.51 22.65
N LEU A 640 -21.41 14.74 22.14
CA LEU A 640 -21.49 15.94 22.98
C LEU A 640 -22.84 16.06 23.69
N ASP A 641 -23.94 15.73 23.01
CA ASP A 641 -25.28 15.71 23.61
C ASP A 641 -25.41 14.63 24.70
N ILE A 642 -24.70 13.50 24.60
CA ILE A 642 -24.62 12.51 25.68
C ILE A 642 -23.98 13.14 26.92
N LEU A 643 -22.85 13.83 26.78
CA LEU A 643 -22.18 14.50 27.90
C LEU A 643 -23.09 15.53 28.57
N ASP A 644 -23.83 16.30 27.77
CA ASP A 644 -24.80 17.29 28.26
C ASP A 644 -25.95 16.60 29.03
N LYS A 645 -26.52 15.53 28.47
CA LYS A 645 -27.60 14.75 29.09
C LYS A 645 -27.17 14.10 30.41
N GLN A 646 -25.93 13.64 30.51
CA GLN A 646 -25.38 13.05 31.74
C GLN A 646 -24.90 14.11 32.74
N GLY A 647 -24.88 15.39 32.37
CA GLY A 647 -24.49 16.49 33.24
C GLY A 647 -22.98 16.61 33.51
N VAL A 648 -22.14 15.98 32.68
CA VAL A 648 -20.68 15.88 32.88
C VAL A 648 -19.88 16.83 31.98
N THR A 649 -20.53 17.61 31.11
CA THR A 649 -19.85 18.49 30.14
C THR A 649 -18.87 19.46 30.76
N ASN A 650 -19.22 20.09 31.90
CA ASN A 650 -18.39 21.10 32.56
C ASN A 650 -17.16 20.52 33.29
N GLU A 651 -17.08 19.19 33.42
CA GLU A 651 -15.96 18.47 34.03
C GLU A 651 -15.27 17.50 33.05
N THR A 652 -15.58 17.60 31.76
CA THR A 652 -15.04 16.74 30.71
C THR A 652 -14.16 17.55 29.75
N LEU A 653 -12.88 17.19 29.68
CA LEU A 653 -11.99 17.62 28.60
C LEU A 653 -12.30 16.78 27.35
N VAL A 654 -12.67 17.44 26.25
CA VAL A 654 -12.87 16.79 24.96
C VAL A 654 -11.79 17.25 24.00
N ILE A 655 -11.08 16.30 23.40
CA ILE A 655 -9.97 16.52 22.47
C ILE A 655 -10.40 15.98 21.11
N PHE A 656 -10.25 16.78 20.06
CA PHE A 656 -10.51 16.39 18.68
C PHE A 656 -9.21 16.48 17.89
N GLN A 657 -8.82 15.38 17.26
CA GLN A 657 -7.62 15.30 16.43
C GLN A 657 -7.91 14.46 15.20
N GLY A 658 -7.57 14.97 14.02
CA GLY A 658 -7.49 14.14 12.81
C GLY A 658 -6.40 13.09 12.97
N ASP A 659 -6.71 11.82 12.74
CA ASP A 659 -5.73 10.75 12.84
C ASP A 659 -4.68 10.86 11.72
N HIS A 660 -5.10 11.22 10.51
CA HIS A 660 -4.28 11.65 9.39
C HIS A 660 -5.09 12.47 8.38
N GLY A 661 -4.39 13.09 7.42
CA GLY A 661 -5.02 13.74 6.28
C GLY A 661 -5.11 12.81 5.06
N VAL A 662 -5.95 13.18 4.10
CA VAL A 662 -6.01 12.56 2.76
C VAL A 662 -5.53 13.57 1.70
N SER A 663 -4.81 13.12 0.67
CA SER A 663 -4.34 14.00 -0.43
C SER A 663 -5.38 14.25 -1.53
N LEU A 664 -6.62 13.78 -1.32
CA LEU A 664 -7.71 13.82 -2.29
C LEU A 664 -7.95 15.24 -2.87
N PRO A 665 -7.91 16.33 -2.08
CA PRO A 665 -8.06 17.69 -2.60
C PRO A 665 -6.92 18.16 -3.51
N GLU A 666 -5.69 17.69 -3.27
CA GLU A 666 -4.50 18.09 -4.02
C GLU A 666 -4.36 17.29 -5.31
N ASN A 667 -4.65 15.99 -5.30
CA ASN A 667 -4.26 15.08 -6.39
C ASN A 667 -5.28 13.98 -6.75
N ASP A 668 -6.52 14.06 -6.25
CA ASP A 668 -7.60 13.08 -6.48
C ASP A 668 -7.32 11.66 -5.96
N ILE A 669 -6.36 11.52 -5.04
CA ILE A 669 -5.97 10.23 -4.47
C ILE A 669 -6.25 10.21 -2.96
N ALA A 670 -7.03 9.22 -2.53
CA ALA A 670 -7.45 9.05 -1.13
C ALA A 670 -6.48 8.23 -0.27
N SER A 671 -5.48 7.59 -0.85
CA SER A 671 -4.64 6.63 -0.13
C SER A 671 -3.48 7.33 0.60
N PRO A 672 -3.26 7.03 1.90
CA PRO A 672 -2.12 7.55 2.66
C PRO A 672 -0.77 6.99 2.19
N TYR A 673 -0.77 5.94 1.37
CA TYR A 673 0.45 5.36 0.78
C TYR A 673 1.03 6.18 -0.38
N TYR A 674 0.33 7.22 -0.83
CA TYR A 674 0.81 8.06 -1.92
C TYR A 674 1.63 9.22 -1.42
N ASN A 675 2.65 9.58 -2.21
CA ASN A 675 3.40 10.80 -2.02
C ASN A 675 2.48 12.02 -2.30
N PRO A 676 2.19 12.86 -1.29
CA PRO A 676 1.35 14.06 -1.47
C PRO A 676 2.04 15.12 -2.35
N LEU A 677 3.35 15.02 -2.60
CA LEU A 677 4.12 15.96 -3.42
C LEU A 677 3.99 15.72 -4.93
N LYS A 678 2.96 15.00 -5.41
CA LYS A 678 2.51 15.08 -6.81
C LYS A 678 1.85 16.44 -7.10
N VAL A 679 2.54 17.53 -6.78
CA VAL A 679 2.28 18.82 -7.39
C VAL A 679 3.15 18.80 -8.65
N GLU A 680 2.52 18.81 -9.83
CA GLU A 680 3.24 19.04 -11.08
C GLU A 680 4.01 20.36 -10.93
N LEU A 681 5.35 20.27 -10.87
CA LEU A 681 6.27 21.38 -11.03
C LEU A 681 6.57 21.59 -12.51
#